data_AF-A0A1G8IJL7-F1
#
_entry.id   AF-A0A1G8IJL7-F1
#
_cell.length_a   1.000
_cell.length_b   1.000
_cell.length_c   1.000
_cell.angle_alpha   90.00
_cell.angle_beta   90.00
_cell.angle_gamma   90.00
#
_symmetry.space_group_name_H-M   'P 1'
#
loop_
_entity.id
_entity.type
_entity.pdbx_description
1 polymer ?
#
loop_
_entity_poly.entity_id
_entity_poly.type
_entity_poly.pdbx_seq_one_letter_code
_entity_poly.pdbx_strand_id
1 'polypeptide(L)'
;MANLTLAPRWASSVLQLGNTAYVDCGTPTVLNNLTSFTLEAWVNVSSLNGFQSVVGNVDNAVGGQYQLFLESGYVYAYVGIAPYLIKSTLPITVDEWHHLASVFDGTTSSLSLYVDGVAVAQSTFSGTLPASGTNMLLGAVMQQSSPIWYLQGQLGRIMIWNSVRDAEDILNDSVQVNNYSAVQNPNLIFYSDFSEMPGVDSSGNNIALNFKNNVQYAFNVPSVVLGADGYVDCGSFPEYSIPGNAPYTIEGWFFPGSSSNGILLSYGLNGAWEYKVSYQNNQVIGQRNSDSISLASTASVLPLSYYHFALSYDSDVKALSLYVNGNLQAIDYFPSPVTAVPNGHVLVGAQYDSNGNIIDNFGGSIQNLRIWNVCLEQSEIVQWMYNDVITDNRLISNFDFTVNPPIDTTDKSTLELDNGAVQQLQTVNVLTTEQIALLGIPQSINAIYLNQNVETPVPPPTDILFASQPKVFTEDHKEESWSQFKDWFGSKNGGPATEGFRQQFDNAYEKARQMFDENANLSRVFTRTDTNGITRIIYHGVKADMLVYEGAIGAESDCTLWWIQFIFALTVGFLQAVGLAPTTGNIATRIYNLLRANQTVMNAMSSMAGKAISATAAIGFVGVIYQQGLMWTIIKFVLTSAGWYALFWILRKVIAIVTGLEAAAILAGFIVWATQLTILSLKYNTACGQLLQSTNVSPSFNS
;
A
#
# COMPACT_ATOMS: atom_id res chain seq x y z
N MET A 1 -6.71 15.32 -3.01
CA MET A 1 -5.46 15.39 -2.23
C MET A 1 -4.73 14.10 -2.50
N ALA A 2 -3.70 14.19 -3.32
CA ALA A 2 -2.81 13.09 -3.66
C ALA A 2 -1.66 13.13 -2.67
N ASN A 3 -1.52 12.07 -1.88
CA ASN A 3 -0.32 11.70 -1.14
C ASN A 3 -0.27 10.17 -1.18
N LEU A 4 0.94 9.63 -1.24
CA LEU A 4 1.41 8.25 -1.03
C LEU A 4 2.43 7.84 -2.12
N THR A 5 3.58 8.50 -2.01
CA THR A 5 4.92 7.92 -1.79
C THR A 5 5.25 6.54 -2.32
N LEU A 6 6.16 6.52 -3.30
CA LEU A 6 6.73 5.28 -3.82
C LEU A 6 8.23 5.47 -4.03
N ALA A 7 8.99 4.94 -3.08
CA ALA A 7 10.40 4.63 -3.19
C ALA A 7 10.57 3.15 -2.75
N PRO A 8 11.54 2.39 -3.30
CA PRO A 8 11.87 1.07 -2.78
C PRO A 8 12.05 1.15 -1.26
N ARG A 9 11.60 0.17 -0.47
CA ARG A 9 11.69 0.26 1.01
C ARG A 9 13.13 0.42 1.56
N TRP A 10 14.13 0.04 0.76
CA TRP A 10 15.55 0.23 1.06
C TRP A 10 16.08 1.60 0.64
N ALA A 11 15.27 2.36 -0.08
CA ALA A 11 15.60 3.72 -0.44
C ALA A 11 15.54 4.58 0.82
N SER A 12 16.65 5.20 1.18
CA SER A 12 16.60 6.36 2.07
C SER A 12 16.46 7.60 1.21
N SER A 13 15.62 8.55 1.64
CA SER A 13 15.54 9.86 1.00
C SER A 13 15.87 10.96 1.96
N VAL A 14 16.60 11.94 1.43
CA VAL A 14 17.15 13.06 2.18
C VAL A 14 16.94 14.33 1.39
N LEU A 15 16.90 15.46 2.09
CA LEU A 15 16.79 16.75 1.45
C LEU A 15 18.15 17.18 0.95
N GLN A 16 18.33 17.30 -0.37
CA GLN A 16 19.53 17.82 -0.98
C GLN A 16 19.40 19.34 -1.13
N LEU A 17 20.32 20.05 -0.48
CA LEU A 17 20.45 21.50 -0.47
C LEU A 17 21.77 21.94 -1.12
N GLY A 18 21.77 23.15 -1.65
CA GLY A 18 22.93 23.78 -2.27
C GLY A 18 22.61 25.19 -2.76
N ASN A 19 23.65 25.99 -2.99
CA ASN A 19 23.54 27.42 -3.32
C ASN A 19 22.71 28.17 -2.29
N THR A 20 21.49 28.57 -2.65
CA THR A 20 20.54 29.32 -1.81
C THR A 20 19.27 28.52 -1.51
N ALA A 21 19.29 27.20 -1.66
CA ALA A 21 18.17 26.30 -1.38
C ALA A 21 17.89 26.18 0.13
N TYR A 22 16.61 26.25 0.53
CA TYR A 22 16.19 26.09 1.93
C TYR A 22 14.70 25.74 2.03
N VAL A 23 14.23 25.37 3.21
CA VAL A 23 12.81 25.17 3.51
C VAL A 23 12.32 26.22 4.49
N ASP A 24 11.20 26.84 4.19
CA ASP A 24 10.50 27.78 5.06
C ASP A 24 9.28 27.11 5.69
N CYS A 25 9.33 26.88 7.00
CA CYS A 25 8.25 26.29 7.77
C CYS A 25 7.28 27.33 8.34
N GLY A 26 7.47 28.61 8.01
CA GLY A 26 6.64 29.72 8.48
C GLY A 26 6.83 30.00 9.97
N THR A 27 5.78 30.53 10.60
CA THR A 27 5.78 30.98 12.00
C THR A 27 4.79 30.21 12.89
N PRO A 28 4.74 28.86 12.85
CA PRO A 28 3.75 28.10 13.60
C PRO A 28 3.93 28.34 15.10
N THR A 29 2.82 28.53 15.81
CA THR A 29 2.84 28.87 17.25
C THR A 29 3.39 27.76 18.12
N VAL A 30 3.42 26.51 17.65
CA VAL A 30 4.00 25.39 18.39
C VAL A 30 5.53 25.39 18.37
N LEU A 31 6.15 25.96 17.33
CA LEU A 31 7.61 26.09 17.22
C LEU A 31 8.13 27.43 17.77
N ASN A 32 7.21 28.31 18.16
CA ASN A 32 7.47 29.62 18.71
C ASN A 32 6.99 29.67 20.17
N ASN A 33 7.73 30.28 21.08
CA ASN A 33 7.44 30.36 22.52
C ASN A 33 7.70 29.06 23.31
N LEU A 34 8.72 28.31 22.91
CA LEU A 34 9.24 27.20 23.70
C LEU A 34 9.86 27.73 25.00
N THR A 35 9.70 26.97 26.09
CA THR A 35 10.34 27.22 27.39
C THR A 35 11.51 26.28 27.63
N SER A 36 11.37 25.03 27.18
CA SER A 36 12.41 24.01 27.02
C SER A 36 12.24 23.37 25.66
N PHE A 37 13.31 22.86 25.07
CA PHE A 37 13.25 22.22 23.78
C PHE A 37 14.44 21.29 23.52
N THR A 38 14.26 20.42 22.54
CA THR A 38 15.34 19.63 21.94
C THR A 38 15.26 19.76 20.43
N LEU A 39 16.39 20.07 19.79
CA LEU A 39 16.54 20.07 18.34
C LEU A 39 17.44 18.91 17.94
N GLU A 40 17.06 18.17 16.91
CA GLU A 40 17.86 17.05 16.39
C GLU A 40 17.78 17.03 14.87
N ALA A 41 18.90 16.76 14.21
CA ALA A 41 18.98 16.63 12.77
C ALA A 41 20.14 15.73 12.35
N TRP A 42 19.93 14.94 11.30
CA TRP A 42 21.02 14.31 10.57
C TRP A 42 21.50 15.23 9.46
N VAL A 43 22.82 15.42 9.35
CA VAL A 43 23.42 16.29 8.33
C VAL A 43 24.57 15.57 7.64
N ASN A 44 24.69 15.77 6.34
CA ASN A 44 25.89 15.41 5.58
C ASN A 44 26.28 16.63 4.74
N VAL A 45 27.38 17.29 5.07
CA VAL A 45 27.77 18.55 4.42
C VAL A 45 28.82 18.31 3.35
N SER A 46 28.66 18.98 2.19
CA SER A 46 29.63 18.90 1.08
C SER A 46 30.71 19.99 1.14
N SER A 47 30.60 20.91 2.11
CA SER A 47 31.54 22.02 2.32
C SER A 47 31.49 22.46 3.77
N LEU A 48 32.65 22.83 4.34
CA LEU A 48 32.75 23.42 5.68
C LEU A 48 32.93 24.96 5.63
N ASN A 49 32.90 25.55 4.43
CA ASN A 49 33.18 26.97 4.25
C ASN A 49 32.00 27.85 4.69
N GLY A 50 32.31 28.91 5.44
CA GLY A 50 31.33 29.89 5.90
C GLY A 50 30.35 29.35 6.94
N PHE A 51 29.36 30.18 7.26
CA PHE A 51 28.28 29.82 8.17
C PHE A 51 27.18 29.07 7.41
N GLN A 52 26.68 27.98 8.01
CA GLN A 52 25.63 27.15 7.44
C GLN A 52 24.64 26.74 8.53
N SER A 53 23.38 27.10 8.39
CA SER A 53 22.33 26.81 9.35
C SER A 53 21.66 25.48 9.02
N VAL A 54 21.50 24.61 10.02
CA VAL A 54 20.79 23.33 9.89
C VAL A 54 19.31 23.55 10.15
N VAL A 55 19.00 24.16 11.29
CA VAL A 55 17.66 24.61 11.68
C VAL A 55 17.77 25.94 12.41
N GLY A 56 16.92 26.90 12.07
CA GLY A 56 16.96 28.22 12.69
C GLY A 56 15.59 28.84 12.88
N ASN A 57 15.30 29.28 14.10
CA ASN A 57 14.21 30.18 14.45
C ASN A 57 14.80 31.46 15.08
N VAL A 58 15.62 32.17 14.30
CA VAL A 58 16.27 33.41 14.69
C VAL A 58 16.26 34.38 13.51
N ASP A 59 15.99 35.65 13.79
CA ASP A 59 16.35 36.76 12.91
C ASP A 59 17.48 37.55 13.58
N ASN A 60 18.68 37.52 12.96
CA ASN A 60 19.88 38.21 13.47
C ASN A 60 19.75 39.75 13.58
N ALA A 61 18.60 40.34 13.25
CA ALA A 61 18.26 41.73 13.56
C ALA A 61 17.12 41.90 14.58
N VAL A 62 16.29 40.88 14.80
CA VAL A 62 15.09 40.92 15.67
C VAL A 62 14.78 39.54 16.27
N GLY A 63 15.35 39.21 17.42
CA GLY A 63 14.87 38.11 18.27
C GLY A 63 14.86 36.70 17.65
N GLY A 64 14.56 35.70 18.48
CA GLY A 64 14.60 34.29 18.10
C GLY A 64 14.88 33.39 19.31
N GLN A 65 14.50 32.12 19.23
CA GLN A 65 14.66 31.21 20.36
C GLN A 65 15.87 30.30 20.23
N TYR A 66 16.12 29.76 19.03
CA TYR A 66 17.08 28.69 18.87
C TYR A 66 17.61 28.59 17.44
N GLN A 67 18.85 28.10 17.32
CA GLN A 67 19.44 27.73 16.05
C GLN A 67 20.49 26.65 16.27
N LEU A 68 20.59 25.71 15.34
CA LEU A 68 21.70 24.77 15.21
C LEU A 68 22.41 25.06 13.89
N PHE A 69 23.70 25.37 13.94
CA PHE A 69 24.46 25.80 12.76
C PHE A 69 25.92 25.36 12.82
N LEU A 70 26.61 25.53 11.71
CA LEU A 70 27.99 25.14 11.47
C LEU A 70 28.82 26.37 11.06
N GLU A 71 30.07 26.40 11.49
CA GLU A 71 31.09 27.31 10.98
C GLU A 71 32.45 26.60 10.97
N SER A 72 33.09 26.50 9.80
CA SER A 72 34.40 25.84 9.65
C SER A 72 34.43 24.40 10.22
N GLY A 73 33.31 23.69 10.10
CA GLY A 73 33.11 22.34 10.63
C GLY A 73 32.73 22.26 12.11
N TYR A 74 32.84 23.34 12.89
CA TYR A 74 32.40 23.32 14.28
C TYR A 74 30.88 23.51 14.36
N VAL A 75 30.25 22.74 15.25
CA VAL A 75 28.81 22.78 15.48
C VAL A 75 28.52 23.80 16.58
N TYR A 76 27.53 24.65 16.37
CA TYR A 76 27.09 25.66 17.31
C TYR A 76 25.61 25.47 17.65
N ALA A 77 25.31 25.49 18.94
CA ALA A 77 23.94 25.62 19.44
C ALA A 77 23.75 27.06 19.92
N TYR A 78 22.76 27.74 19.37
CA TYR A 78 22.31 29.06 19.79
C TYR A 78 21.02 28.96 20.59
N VAL A 79 20.92 29.79 21.61
CA VAL A 79 19.71 30.07 22.38
C VAL A 79 19.53 31.58 22.50
N GLY A 80 18.30 32.10 22.49
CA GLY A 80 17.98 33.53 22.55
C GLY A 80 18.34 34.25 23.86
N ILE A 81 19.25 33.69 24.66
CA ILE A 81 19.68 34.18 25.98
C ILE A 81 21.20 34.39 25.94
N ALA A 82 21.68 35.57 26.32
CA ALA A 82 23.12 35.87 26.35
C ALA A 82 23.90 34.87 27.27
N PRO A 83 25.11 34.41 26.88
CA PRO A 83 25.95 34.84 25.75
C PRO A 83 25.58 34.23 24.38
N TYR A 84 24.39 33.66 24.26
CA TYR A 84 23.74 33.15 23.06
C TYR A 84 24.17 31.80 22.53
N LEU A 85 25.44 31.39 22.65
CA LEU A 85 25.88 30.16 21.99
C LEU A 85 26.87 29.32 22.80
N ILE A 86 26.88 28.03 22.49
CA ILE A 86 27.95 27.09 22.80
C ILE A 86 28.42 26.42 21.51
N LYS A 87 29.62 25.84 21.51
CA LYS A 87 30.23 25.23 20.33
C LYS A 87 30.88 23.88 20.63
N SER A 88 30.96 23.01 19.63
CA SER A 88 31.69 21.76 19.70
C SER A 88 33.20 21.98 19.85
N THR A 89 33.89 20.97 20.37
CA THR A 89 35.36 20.98 20.55
C THR A 89 36.10 20.44 19.33
N LEU A 90 35.44 19.61 18.52
CA LEU A 90 35.97 19.04 17.28
C LEU A 90 35.07 19.42 16.10
N PRO A 91 35.66 19.61 14.90
CA PRO A 91 34.89 19.80 13.69
C PRO A 91 34.31 18.48 13.19
N ILE A 92 33.16 18.55 12.52
CA ILE A 92 32.63 17.46 11.70
C ILE A 92 33.36 17.39 10.35
N THR A 93 33.22 16.26 9.67
CA THR A 93 33.81 15.97 8.36
C THR A 93 32.81 16.21 7.24
N VAL A 94 33.33 16.35 6.01
CA VAL A 94 32.49 16.45 4.80
C VAL A 94 32.15 15.07 4.28
N ASP A 95 31.04 14.97 3.54
CA ASP A 95 30.56 13.76 2.89
C ASP A 95 30.27 12.58 3.85
N GLU A 96 30.19 12.87 5.16
CA GLU A 96 29.85 11.94 6.23
C GLU A 96 28.57 12.38 6.96
N TRP A 97 27.75 11.40 7.34
CA TRP A 97 26.55 11.64 8.12
C TRP A 97 26.89 11.86 9.59
N HIS A 98 26.45 12.99 10.14
CA HIS A 98 26.53 13.29 11.56
C HIS A 98 25.15 13.56 12.15
N HIS A 99 24.90 13.05 13.35
CA HIS A 99 23.74 13.40 14.14
C HIS A 99 24.07 14.61 15.01
N LEU A 100 23.32 15.70 14.87
CA LEU A 100 23.51 16.92 15.64
C LEU A 100 22.29 17.14 16.53
N ALA A 101 22.51 17.35 17.83
CA ALA A 101 21.42 17.66 18.75
C ALA A 101 21.75 18.78 19.74
N SER A 102 20.75 19.58 20.08
CA SER A 102 20.84 20.64 21.09
C SER A 102 19.66 20.55 22.05
N VAL A 103 19.95 20.45 23.34
CA VAL A 103 18.95 20.35 24.41
C VAL A 103 19.01 21.59 25.28
N PHE A 104 17.91 22.32 25.37
CA PHE A 104 17.76 23.45 26.30
C PHE A 104 16.70 23.12 27.36
N ASP A 105 17.13 23.11 28.62
CA ASP A 105 16.24 23.03 29.77
C ASP A 105 16.04 24.40 30.38
N GLY A 106 14.87 25.00 30.17
CA GLY A 106 14.50 26.29 30.76
C GLY A 106 14.34 26.28 32.28
N THR A 107 14.21 25.09 32.90
CA THR A 107 14.12 24.96 34.37
C THR A 107 15.46 25.20 35.03
N THR A 108 16.52 24.62 34.45
CA THR A 108 17.91 24.77 34.92
C THR A 108 18.68 25.84 34.14
N SER A 109 18.09 26.40 33.08
CA SER A 109 18.72 27.27 32.10
C SER A 109 19.98 26.67 31.48
N SER A 110 20.00 25.35 31.29
CA SER A 110 21.16 24.62 30.75
C SER A 110 20.98 24.33 29.26
N LEU A 111 21.99 24.67 28.46
CA LEU A 111 22.09 24.30 27.05
C LEU A 111 23.18 23.25 26.88
N SER A 112 22.85 22.13 26.25
CA SER A 112 23.77 21.03 25.97
C SER A 112 23.79 20.75 24.48
N LEU A 113 24.98 20.53 23.91
CA LEU A 113 25.20 20.22 22.50
C LEU A 113 25.79 18.81 22.38
N TYR A 114 25.25 18.04 21.45
CA TYR A 114 25.63 16.66 21.16
C TYR A 114 26.00 16.52 19.67
N VAL A 115 27.01 15.70 19.40
CA VAL A 115 27.40 15.26 18.07
C VAL A 115 27.54 13.74 18.12
N ASP A 116 26.86 13.04 17.21
CA ASP A 116 26.83 11.58 17.10
C ASP A 116 26.46 10.90 18.43
N GLY A 117 25.48 11.48 19.12
CA GLY A 117 24.98 10.99 20.41
C GLY A 117 25.84 11.35 21.62
N VAL A 118 27.02 11.95 21.42
CA VAL A 118 27.97 12.29 22.50
C VAL A 118 27.87 13.76 22.87
N ALA A 119 27.76 14.08 24.15
CA ALA A 119 27.78 15.46 24.64
C ALA A 119 29.16 16.09 24.41
N VAL A 120 29.23 17.16 23.62
CA VAL A 120 30.47 17.86 23.25
C VAL A 120 30.62 19.23 23.91
N ALA A 121 29.52 19.84 24.38
CA ALA A 121 29.54 21.09 25.11
C ALA A 121 28.30 21.27 25.99
N GLN A 122 28.45 21.99 27.09
CA GLN A 122 27.34 22.38 27.97
C GLN A 122 27.64 23.72 28.64
N SER A 123 26.63 24.56 28.82
CA SER A 123 26.72 25.79 29.62
C SER A 123 25.37 26.18 30.21
N THR A 124 25.39 26.85 31.35
CA THR A 124 24.22 27.48 31.95
C THR A 124 24.10 28.93 31.51
N PHE A 125 22.88 29.38 31.25
CA PHE A 125 22.53 30.72 30.81
C PHE A 125 21.70 31.42 31.89
N SER A 126 21.62 32.74 31.85
CA SER A 126 20.83 33.54 32.81
C SER A 126 19.82 34.40 32.07
N GLY A 127 18.54 34.08 32.22
CA GLY A 127 17.44 34.78 31.57
C GLY A 127 16.34 33.82 31.13
N THR A 128 15.35 34.36 30.42
CA THR A 128 14.26 33.59 29.82
C THR A 128 14.33 33.70 28.31
N LEU A 129 13.91 32.65 27.62
CA LEU A 129 13.75 32.69 26.18
C LEU A 129 12.83 33.85 25.76
N PRO A 130 13.18 34.62 24.74
CA PRO A 130 12.28 35.62 24.21
C PRO A 130 11.09 34.92 23.51
N ALA A 131 9.95 35.61 23.45
CA ALA A 131 8.91 35.25 22.50
C ALA A 131 9.46 35.42 21.08
N SER A 132 9.20 34.45 20.21
CA SER A 132 9.61 34.53 18.80
C SER A 132 8.40 34.57 17.90
N GLY A 133 8.49 35.42 16.87
CA GLY A 133 7.54 35.47 15.76
C GLY A 133 8.25 35.35 14.42
N THR A 134 9.51 34.91 14.41
CA THR A 134 10.30 34.74 13.18
C THR A 134 10.05 33.37 12.55
N ASN A 135 10.38 33.25 11.27
CA ASN A 135 10.23 32.01 10.53
C ASN A 135 11.16 30.93 11.10
N MET A 136 10.67 29.70 11.17
CA MET A 136 11.53 28.54 11.31
C MET A 136 11.98 28.11 9.90
N LEU A 137 13.29 28.06 9.69
CA LEU A 137 13.90 27.64 8.45
C LEU A 137 14.71 26.36 8.66
N LEU A 138 14.68 25.48 7.65
CA LEU A 138 15.60 24.35 7.51
C LEU A 138 16.64 24.66 6.44
N GLY A 139 17.91 24.44 6.74
CA GLY A 139 19.00 24.72 5.81
C GLY A 139 19.33 26.20 5.63
N ALA A 140 18.77 27.10 6.45
CA ALA A 140 19.03 28.54 6.43
C ALA A 140 18.65 29.18 7.78
N VAL A 141 18.90 30.48 7.93
CA VAL A 141 18.40 31.32 9.03
C VAL A 141 18.05 32.71 8.50
N MET A 142 17.23 33.47 9.23
CA MET A 142 16.87 34.83 8.84
C MET A 142 17.89 35.86 9.36
N GLN A 143 18.14 36.89 8.55
CA GLN A 143 18.79 38.12 8.95
C GLN A 143 18.11 39.29 8.26
N GLN A 144 17.57 40.24 9.03
CA GLN A 144 16.81 41.38 8.51
C GLN A 144 15.71 40.92 7.55
N SER A 145 14.95 39.90 7.98
CA SER A 145 13.88 39.28 7.19
C SER A 145 14.32 38.69 5.85
N SER A 146 15.60 38.38 5.68
CA SER A 146 16.14 37.71 4.49
C SER A 146 16.90 36.43 4.88
N PRO A 147 16.72 35.32 4.14
CA PRO A 147 17.43 34.08 4.41
C PRO A 147 18.94 34.20 4.09
N ILE A 148 19.77 33.68 4.98
CA ILE A 148 21.24 33.60 4.89
C ILE A 148 21.74 32.26 5.43
N TRP A 149 23.06 32.03 5.33
CA TRP A 149 23.77 30.85 5.87
C TRP A 149 23.18 29.54 5.35
N TYR A 150 23.08 29.44 4.04
CA TYR A 150 22.51 28.29 3.36
C TYR A 150 23.39 27.05 3.51
N LEU A 151 22.79 25.95 3.95
CA LEU A 151 23.46 24.66 4.04
C LEU A 151 23.84 24.14 2.65
N GLN A 152 25.05 23.62 2.53
CA GLN A 152 25.57 22.92 1.35
C GLN A 152 25.72 21.44 1.70
N GLY A 153 24.81 20.60 1.18
CA GLY A 153 24.80 19.18 1.50
C GLY A 153 23.39 18.62 1.66
N GLN A 154 23.24 17.63 2.53
CA GLN A 154 22.04 16.86 2.75
C GLN A 154 21.53 17.02 4.18
N LEU A 155 20.21 17.09 4.34
CA LEU A 155 19.52 16.98 5.61
C LEU A 155 18.66 15.72 5.64
N GLY A 156 18.81 14.96 6.71
CA GLY A 156 17.96 13.83 7.06
C GLY A 156 17.31 14.08 8.41
N ARG A 157 16.15 13.45 8.64
CA ARG A 157 15.50 13.31 9.95
C ARG A 157 15.68 14.49 10.90
N ILE A 158 14.77 15.44 10.79
CA ILE A 158 14.69 16.61 11.66
C ILE A 158 13.59 16.39 12.70
N MET A 159 13.95 16.55 13.96
CA MET A 159 13.05 16.42 15.10
C MET A 159 13.15 17.67 15.97
N ILE A 160 12.00 18.22 16.35
CA ILE A 160 11.92 19.28 17.35
C ILE A 160 10.95 18.84 18.43
N TRP A 161 11.45 18.83 19.65
CA TRP A 161 10.66 18.52 20.84
C TRP A 161 10.43 19.79 21.65
N ASN A 162 9.24 19.94 22.22
CA ASN A 162 8.94 20.98 23.21
C ASN A 162 9.33 20.57 24.65
N SER A 163 10.23 19.59 24.77
CA SER A 163 10.66 19.01 26.04
C SER A 163 12.15 18.71 26.03
N VAL A 164 12.71 18.53 27.22
CA VAL A 164 14.09 18.12 27.44
C VAL A 164 14.19 16.63 27.19
N ARG A 165 15.03 16.21 26.24
CA ARG A 165 15.41 14.81 26.01
C ARG A 165 16.68 14.51 26.80
N ASP A 166 16.77 13.31 27.37
CA ASP A 166 17.98 12.89 28.08
C ASP A 166 19.07 12.37 27.14
N ALA A 167 20.27 12.12 27.65
CA ALA A 167 21.39 11.70 26.81
C ALA A 167 21.21 10.28 26.21
N GLU A 168 20.40 9.42 26.83
CA GLU A 168 20.14 8.06 26.33
C GLU A 168 19.19 8.12 25.13
N ASP A 169 18.14 8.93 25.23
CA ASP A 169 17.24 9.27 24.13
C ASP A 169 18.01 9.81 22.91
N ILE A 170 18.88 10.81 23.11
CA ILE A 170 19.71 11.41 22.04
C ILE A 170 20.66 10.38 21.42
N LEU A 171 21.27 9.52 22.24
CA LEU A 171 22.14 8.46 21.76
C LEU A 171 21.36 7.46 20.92
N ASN A 172 20.17 7.03 21.37
CA ASN A 172 19.30 6.13 20.63
C ASN A 172 18.91 6.71 19.27
N ASP A 173 18.58 8.00 19.20
CA ASP A 173 18.24 8.68 17.94
C ASP A 173 19.43 8.84 16.98
N SER A 174 20.65 8.83 17.52
CA SER A 174 21.90 8.86 16.74
C SER A 174 22.34 7.50 16.18
N VAL A 175 21.76 6.38 16.62
CA VAL A 175 22.18 5.03 16.18
C VAL A 175 21.03 4.15 15.69
N GLN A 176 19.77 4.48 16.01
CA GLN A 176 18.58 3.73 15.63
C GLN A 176 17.71 4.49 14.62
N VAL A 177 16.97 3.76 13.80
CA VAL A 177 15.88 4.30 12.97
C VAL A 177 14.57 4.01 13.70
N ASN A 178 14.16 4.95 14.56
CA ASN A 178 12.91 4.85 15.31
C ASN A 178 11.74 5.43 14.49
N ASN A 179 10.62 4.70 14.42
CA ASN A 179 9.39 5.22 13.82
C ASN A 179 8.65 6.09 14.83
N TYR A 180 8.69 7.41 14.64
CA TYR A 180 8.03 8.36 15.51
C TYR A 180 6.58 8.61 15.10
N SER A 181 5.65 8.46 16.05
CA SER A 181 4.23 8.83 15.89
C SER A 181 3.85 9.92 16.87
N ALA A 182 3.06 10.90 16.40
CA ALA A 182 2.45 11.96 17.19
C ALA A 182 1.62 11.44 18.38
N VAL A 183 1.01 10.26 18.25
CA VAL A 183 0.18 9.67 19.32
C VAL A 183 1.03 9.17 20.48
N GLN A 184 2.22 8.61 20.18
CA GLN A 184 3.13 8.06 21.17
C GLN A 184 4.06 9.15 21.75
N ASN A 185 4.31 10.20 20.98
CA ASN A 185 5.28 11.25 21.29
C ASN A 185 4.62 12.63 21.25
N PRO A 186 3.75 12.97 22.22
CA PRO A 186 3.00 14.23 22.21
C PRO A 186 3.89 15.47 22.33
N ASN A 187 5.14 15.30 22.78
CA ASN A 187 6.13 16.36 22.89
C ASN A 187 6.94 16.58 21.61
N LEU A 188 6.82 15.69 20.61
CA LEU A 188 7.41 15.87 19.29
C LEU A 188 6.52 16.82 18.50
N ILE A 189 6.98 18.05 18.29
CA ILE A 189 6.18 19.14 17.71
C ILE A 189 6.54 19.48 16.26
N PHE A 190 7.65 18.92 15.76
CA PHE A 190 7.98 18.89 14.34
C PHE A 190 8.75 17.61 14.06
N TYR A 191 8.36 16.90 12.99
CA TYR A 191 9.07 15.71 12.53
C TYR A 191 9.07 15.64 11.01
N SER A 192 10.25 15.47 10.40
CA SER A 192 10.35 15.14 8.99
C SER A 192 11.61 14.33 8.75
N ASP A 193 11.45 13.10 8.28
CA ASP A 193 12.54 12.21 7.86
C ASP A 193 12.83 12.26 6.37
N PHE A 194 12.02 13.01 5.62
CA PHE A 194 12.11 13.12 4.17
C PHE A 194 12.01 11.77 3.45
N SER A 195 11.52 10.70 4.12
CA SER A 195 11.24 9.38 3.50
C SER A 195 10.15 9.49 2.43
N GLU A 196 9.33 10.52 2.57
CA GLU A 196 8.32 10.95 1.63
C GLU A 196 8.75 12.31 1.02
N MET A 197 8.07 12.84 0.01
CA MET A 197 8.20 14.27 -0.35
C MET A 197 7.13 15.09 0.39
N PRO A 198 7.18 15.24 1.74
CA PRO A 198 6.10 15.82 2.49
C PRO A 198 5.89 17.29 2.13
N GLY A 199 4.64 17.67 1.89
CA GLY A 199 4.23 19.08 1.91
C GLY A 199 4.02 19.61 3.33
N VAL A 200 3.91 18.73 4.33
CA VAL A 200 3.68 19.06 5.74
C VAL A 200 4.45 18.08 6.65
N ASP A 201 4.77 18.52 7.86
CA ASP A 201 5.48 17.70 8.82
C ASP A 201 4.62 16.53 9.37
N SER A 202 5.29 15.53 9.92
CA SER A 202 4.69 14.27 10.40
C SER A 202 4.40 14.26 11.91
N SER A 203 4.59 15.37 12.63
CA SER A 203 4.25 15.46 14.07
C SER A 203 2.74 15.57 14.35
N GLY A 204 1.91 15.68 13.31
CA GLY A 204 0.47 15.93 13.45
C GLY A 204 0.08 17.41 13.62
N ASN A 205 1.06 18.32 13.72
CA ASN A 205 0.81 19.76 13.77
C ASN A 205 0.55 20.39 12.38
N ASN A 206 0.73 19.63 11.29
CA ASN A 206 0.48 20.05 9.91
C ASN A 206 1.28 21.31 9.51
N ILE A 207 2.52 21.42 9.96
CA ILE A 207 3.42 22.53 9.65
C ILE A 207 3.85 22.36 8.19
N ALA A 208 3.53 23.34 7.34
CA ALA A 208 3.85 23.29 5.93
C ALA A 208 5.37 23.41 5.68
N LEU A 209 5.90 22.60 4.76
CA LEU A 209 7.28 22.68 4.29
C LEU A 209 7.28 23.44 2.96
N ASN A 210 7.64 24.72 2.97
CA ASN A 210 7.72 25.52 1.75
C ASN A 210 9.14 25.47 1.18
N PHE A 211 9.38 24.61 0.20
CA PHE A 211 10.67 24.46 -0.48
C PHE A 211 11.01 25.71 -1.32
N LYS A 212 12.23 26.25 -1.18
CA LYS A 212 12.68 27.49 -1.83
C LYS A 212 13.96 27.26 -2.61
N ASN A 213 14.07 27.87 -3.79
CA ASN A 213 15.29 27.90 -4.60
C ASN A 213 15.86 26.51 -4.95
N ASN A 214 15.10 25.70 -5.70
CA ASN A 214 15.56 24.41 -6.26
C ASN A 214 16.00 23.36 -5.24
N VAL A 215 15.33 23.29 -4.08
CA VAL A 215 15.50 22.13 -3.18
C VAL A 215 15.22 20.84 -3.93
N GLN A 216 16.07 19.84 -3.71
CA GLN A 216 15.96 18.51 -4.29
C GLN A 216 15.76 17.47 -3.19
N TYR A 217 15.18 16.34 -3.55
CA TYR A 217 15.27 15.11 -2.76
C TYR A 217 16.28 14.19 -3.41
N ALA A 218 17.21 13.67 -2.62
CA ALA A 218 18.15 12.64 -3.02
C ALA A 218 17.66 11.30 -2.48
N PHE A 219 17.38 10.35 -3.37
CA PHE A 219 16.96 8.99 -3.03
C PHE A 219 18.13 8.06 -3.24
N ASN A 220 18.54 7.37 -2.18
CA ASN A 220 19.68 6.47 -2.18
C ASN A 220 19.17 5.04 -2.04
N VAL A 221 19.33 4.23 -3.08
CA VAL A 221 18.93 2.82 -3.08
C VAL A 221 20.19 1.97 -3.03
N PRO A 222 20.42 1.14 -2.00
CA PRO A 222 21.46 0.12 -2.05
C PRO A 222 21.23 -0.74 -3.31
N SER A 223 22.26 -0.97 -4.10
CA SER A 223 22.14 -1.75 -5.33
C SER A 223 23.50 -2.34 -5.69
N VAL A 224 23.48 -3.38 -6.51
CA VAL A 224 24.67 -3.71 -7.30
C VAL A 224 24.64 -2.89 -8.57
N VAL A 225 25.70 -2.12 -8.80
CA VAL A 225 25.90 -1.37 -10.02
C VAL A 225 26.78 -2.20 -10.95
N LEU A 226 26.24 -2.48 -12.12
CA LEU A 226 26.81 -3.27 -13.19
C LEU A 226 27.40 -2.30 -14.23
N GLY A 227 28.72 -2.33 -14.36
CA GLY A 227 29.45 -1.61 -15.41
C GLY A 227 29.24 -2.22 -16.79
N ALA A 228 30.07 -1.84 -17.77
CA ALA A 228 29.94 -2.35 -19.15
C ALA A 228 30.04 -3.89 -19.25
N ASP A 229 30.88 -4.51 -18.40
CA ASP A 229 31.15 -5.94 -18.39
C ASP A 229 30.77 -6.61 -17.05
N GLY A 230 30.17 -5.86 -16.12
CA GLY A 230 29.87 -6.32 -14.76
C GLY A 230 28.68 -7.28 -14.75
N TYR A 231 28.73 -8.27 -13.86
CA TYR A 231 27.64 -9.22 -13.61
C TYR A 231 27.75 -9.81 -12.20
N VAL A 232 26.71 -10.53 -11.76
CA VAL A 232 26.72 -11.32 -10.52
C VAL A 232 26.47 -12.77 -10.88
N ASP A 233 27.35 -13.67 -10.45
CA ASP A 233 27.09 -15.11 -10.48
C ASP A 233 26.42 -15.52 -9.17
N CYS A 234 25.16 -15.94 -9.27
CA CYS A 234 24.38 -16.43 -8.14
C CYS A 234 24.59 -17.93 -7.88
N GLY A 235 25.46 -18.58 -8.66
CA GLY A 235 25.83 -19.98 -8.51
C GLY A 235 24.91 -20.95 -9.23
N SER A 236 25.23 -22.23 -9.07
CA SER A 236 24.51 -23.36 -9.65
C SER A 236 23.87 -24.20 -8.56
N PHE A 237 22.57 -24.01 -8.38
CA PHE A 237 21.74 -24.78 -7.45
C PHE A 237 20.66 -25.55 -8.22
N PRO A 238 20.37 -26.81 -7.86
CA PRO A 238 19.33 -27.61 -8.53
C PRO A 238 17.96 -26.94 -8.56
N GLU A 239 17.63 -26.17 -7.52
CA GLU A 239 16.36 -25.46 -7.36
C GLU A 239 16.17 -24.33 -8.37
N TYR A 240 17.25 -23.83 -9.00
CA TYR A 240 17.17 -22.82 -10.05
C TYR A 240 16.76 -23.41 -11.41
N SER A 241 16.88 -24.72 -11.62
CA SER A 241 16.38 -25.37 -12.84
C SER A 241 14.87 -25.59 -12.71
N ILE A 242 14.09 -25.01 -13.63
CA ILE A 242 12.62 -25.10 -13.68
C ILE A 242 12.18 -25.64 -15.05
N PRO A 243 12.52 -26.91 -15.38
CA PRO A 243 12.27 -27.47 -16.68
C PRO A 243 10.81 -27.90 -16.88
N GLY A 244 10.51 -28.40 -18.07
CA GLY A 244 9.20 -28.89 -18.43
C GLY A 244 8.18 -27.77 -18.47
N ASN A 245 7.06 -27.97 -17.78
CA ASN A 245 5.99 -26.98 -17.63
C ASN A 245 5.76 -26.60 -16.16
N ALA A 246 6.81 -26.66 -15.33
CA ALA A 246 6.69 -26.26 -13.93
C ALA A 246 6.38 -24.74 -13.81
N PRO A 247 5.51 -24.35 -12.86
CA PRO A 247 5.18 -22.94 -12.62
C PRO A 247 6.34 -22.21 -11.96
N TYR A 248 6.48 -20.92 -12.22
CA TYR A 248 7.47 -20.06 -11.56
C TYR A 248 7.12 -18.59 -11.65
N THR A 249 7.78 -17.78 -10.82
CA THR A 249 7.83 -16.31 -10.98
C THR A 249 9.25 -15.81 -10.76
N ILE A 250 9.71 -14.91 -11.60
CA ILE A 250 10.99 -14.19 -11.45
C ILE A 250 10.68 -12.71 -11.38
N GLU A 251 11.18 -12.01 -10.37
CA GLU A 251 10.91 -10.59 -10.19
C GLU A 251 12.10 -9.84 -9.62
N GLY A 252 12.10 -8.52 -9.78
CA GLY A 252 13.01 -7.63 -9.05
C GLY A 252 13.15 -6.24 -9.63
N TRP A 253 13.99 -5.43 -9.00
CA TRP A 253 14.17 -4.02 -9.33
C TRP A 253 15.43 -3.78 -10.15
N PHE A 254 15.34 -2.86 -11.10
CA PHE A 254 16.46 -2.45 -11.93
C PHE A 254 16.39 -0.96 -12.27
N PHE A 255 17.56 -0.37 -12.54
CA PHE A 255 17.77 1.01 -12.93
C PHE A 255 18.63 1.01 -14.20
N PRO A 256 18.08 1.23 -15.39
CA PRO A 256 18.87 1.25 -16.60
C PRO A 256 19.79 2.46 -16.68
N GLY A 257 21.05 2.24 -17.04
CA GLY A 257 21.98 3.31 -17.40
C GLY A 257 21.52 4.07 -18.66
N SER A 258 22.13 5.24 -18.90
CA SER A 258 21.74 6.18 -19.99
C SER A 258 21.72 5.58 -21.41
N SER A 259 22.44 4.49 -21.65
CA SER A 259 22.50 3.77 -22.93
C SER A 259 22.59 2.26 -22.71
N SER A 260 21.70 1.72 -21.89
CA SER A 260 21.72 0.31 -21.51
C SER A 260 20.85 -0.57 -22.42
N ASN A 261 21.39 -1.72 -22.78
CA ASN A 261 20.63 -2.92 -23.17
C ASN A 261 21.34 -4.11 -22.54
N GLY A 262 20.62 -5.19 -22.22
CA GLY A 262 21.26 -6.42 -21.73
C GLY A 262 20.33 -7.31 -20.93
N ILE A 263 20.90 -8.34 -20.32
CA ILE A 263 20.19 -9.32 -19.49
C ILE A 263 20.03 -8.79 -18.07
N LEU A 264 18.80 -8.82 -17.54
CA LEU A 264 18.54 -8.53 -16.13
C LEU A 264 18.80 -9.78 -15.28
N LEU A 265 18.24 -10.92 -15.69
CA LEU A 265 18.46 -12.23 -15.08
C LEU A 265 18.35 -13.33 -16.13
N SER A 266 19.22 -14.33 -16.08
CA SER A 266 19.11 -15.55 -16.89
C SER A 266 19.45 -16.81 -16.10
N TYR A 267 18.92 -17.95 -16.54
CA TYR A 267 19.39 -19.28 -16.14
C TYR A 267 19.88 -20.07 -17.35
N GLY A 268 21.14 -20.48 -17.33
CA GLY A 268 21.73 -21.25 -18.42
C GLY A 268 23.22 -21.56 -18.24
N LEU A 269 23.78 -22.29 -19.21
CA LEU A 269 25.20 -22.63 -19.32
C LEU A 269 25.53 -23.04 -20.76
N ASN A 270 26.67 -22.61 -21.29
CA ASN A 270 27.18 -22.98 -22.62
C ASN A 270 26.11 -22.85 -23.74
N GLY A 271 25.34 -21.76 -23.73
CA GLY A 271 24.32 -21.44 -24.72
C GLY A 271 23.00 -22.21 -24.56
N ALA A 272 22.93 -23.21 -23.68
CA ALA A 272 21.67 -23.79 -23.23
C ALA A 272 21.08 -22.92 -22.11
N TRP A 273 19.79 -22.61 -22.17
CA TRP A 273 19.12 -21.75 -21.18
C TRP A 273 17.66 -22.18 -21.00
N GLU A 274 17.05 -21.82 -19.88
CA GLU A 274 15.64 -22.16 -19.58
C GLU A 274 14.73 -20.95 -19.63
N TYR A 275 15.13 -19.88 -18.95
CA TYR A 275 14.40 -18.62 -18.86
C TYR A 275 15.36 -17.44 -18.82
N LYS A 276 14.89 -16.28 -19.28
CA LYS A 276 15.60 -15.02 -19.11
C LYS A 276 14.67 -13.81 -19.18
N VAL A 277 15.09 -12.75 -18.49
CA VAL A 277 14.51 -11.42 -18.58
C VAL A 277 15.59 -10.46 -19.03
N SER A 278 15.29 -9.63 -20.02
CA SER A 278 16.23 -8.65 -20.58
C SER A 278 15.59 -7.27 -20.70
N TYR A 279 16.43 -6.24 -20.80
CA TYR A 279 16.04 -4.88 -21.11
C TYR A 279 16.64 -4.49 -22.46
N GLN A 280 15.79 -4.20 -23.44
CA GLN A 280 16.23 -3.84 -24.79
C GLN A 280 15.29 -2.81 -25.40
N ASN A 281 15.85 -1.79 -26.07
CA ASN A 281 15.08 -0.76 -26.78
C ASN A 281 13.99 -0.11 -25.90
N ASN A 282 14.32 0.19 -24.64
CA ASN A 282 13.38 0.72 -23.64
C ASN A 282 12.18 -0.20 -23.34
N GLN A 283 12.33 -1.51 -23.50
CA GLN A 283 11.31 -2.50 -23.15
C GLN A 283 11.92 -3.59 -22.28
N VAL A 284 11.12 -4.12 -21.35
CA VAL A 284 11.44 -5.37 -20.67
C VAL A 284 10.95 -6.51 -21.54
N ILE A 285 11.80 -7.52 -21.73
CA ILE A 285 11.52 -8.69 -22.56
C ILE A 285 11.69 -9.94 -21.72
N GLY A 286 10.63 -10.73 -21.59
CA GLY A 286 10.63 -12.03 -20.91
C GLY A 286 10.57 -13.18 -21.91
N GLN A 287 11.37 -14.22 -21.68
CA GLN A 287 11.45 -15.39 -22.56
C GLN A 287 11.58 -16.69 -21.78
N ARG A 288 10.98 -17.75 -22.34
CA ARG A 288 11.07 -19.15 -21.91
C ARG A 288 11.54 -19.99 -23.10
N ASN A 289 12.52 -20.88 -22.90
CA ASN A 289 13.15 -21.64 -23.98
C ASN A 289 12.32 -22.87 -24.41
N SER A 290 11.13 -22.62 -24.95
CA SER A 290 10.20 -23.68 -25.38
C SER A 290 9.52 -23.39 -26.72
N ASP A 291 8.94 -22.20 -26.90
CA ASP A 291 8.01 -21.92 -28.01
C ASP A 291 8.53 -20.88 -29.02
N SER A 292 9.77 -20.39 -28.83
CA SER A 292 10.36 -19.29 -29.64
C SER A 292 9.55 -17.98 -29.62
N ILE A 293 8.76 -17.77 -28.56
CA ILE A 293 7.96 -16.56 -28.33
C ILE A 293 8.68 -15.68 -27.29
N SER A 294 8.55 -14.37 -27.44
CA SER A 294 9.07 -13.37 -26.49
C SER A 294 7.97 -12.40 -26.11
N LEU A 295 7.84 -12.10 -24.83
CA LEU A 295 6.92 -11.09 -24.33
C LEU A 295 7.68 -9.78 -24.16
N ALA A 296 7.23 -8.71 -24.80
CA ALA A 296 7.80 -7.37 -24.62
C ALA A 296 6.82 -6.46 -23.88
N SER A 297 7.32 -5.60 -23.01
CA SER A 297 6.49 -4.64 -22.29
C SER A 297 5.85 -3.64 -23.26
N THR A 298 4.57 -3.34 -23.08
CA THR A 298 3.86 -2.34 -23.89
C THR A 298 4.19 -0.92 -23.44
N ALA A 299 4.42 -0.72 -22.14
CA ALA A 299 4.96 0.52 -21.61
C ALA A 299 6.46 0.66 -21.95
N SER A 300 6.85 1.90 -22.29
CA SER A 300 8.25 2.28 -22.44
C SER A 300 8.90 2.44 -21.07
N VAL A 301 10.04 1.79 -20.89
CA VAL A 301 10.88 1.79 -19.70
C VAL A 301 12.11 2.63 -20.01
N LEU A 302 12.12 3.87 -19.53
CA LEU A 302 13.15 4.84 -19.88
C LEU A 302 14.40 4.69 -19.00
N PRO A 303 15.59 5.08 -19.50
CA PRO A 303 16.79 5.13 -18.69
C PRO A 303 16.70 6.06 -17.48
N LEU A 304 17.60 5.84 -16.53
CA LEU A 304 17.80 6.67 -15.34
C LEU A 304 16.58 6.72 -14.41
N SER A 305 15.86 5.62 -14.32
CA SER A 305 14.71 5.45 -13.43
C SER A 305 14.62 4.02 -12.93
N TYR A 306 14.18 3.83 -11.69
CA TYR A 306 13.94 2.49 -11.15
C TYR A 306 12.64 1.92 -11.71
N TYR A 307 12.66 0.63 -12.02
CA TYR A 307 11.50 -0.14 -12.42
C TYR A 307 11.53 -1.50 -11.74
N HIS A 308 10.35 -2.09 -11.56
CA HIS A 308 10.19 -3.48 -11.17
C HIS A 308 9.75 -4.30 -12.38
N PHE A 309 10.32 -5.47 -12.60
CA PHE A 309 9.81 -6.44 -13.55
C PHE A 309 9.32 -7.69 -12.83
N ALA A 310 8.37 -8.40 -13.43
CA ALA A 310 8.09 -9.79 -13.06
C ALA A 310 7.71 -10.63 -14.29
N LEU A 311 8.16 -11.88 -14.33
CA LEU A 311 7.83 -12.87 -15.33
C LEU A 311 7.25 -14.09 -14.63
N SER A 312 5.96 -14.38 -14.83
CA SER A 312 5.22 -15.44 -14.14
C SER A 312 4.67 -16.45 -15.14
N TYR A 313 4.88 -17.75 -14.90
CA TYR A 313 4.40 -18.84 -15.75
C TYR A 313 3.40 -19.73 -15.02
N ASP A 314 2.22 -19.87 -15.60
CA ASP A 314 1.15 -20.74 -15.11
C ASP A 314 1.18 -22.11 -15.81
N SER A 315 1.34 -23.17 -15.02
CA SER A 315 1.42 -24.54 -15.52
C SER A 315 0.07 -25.12 -15.95
N ASP A 316 -1.05 -24.62 -15.44
CA ASP A 316 -2.38 -25.18 -15.71
C ASP A 316 -2.93 -24.65 -17.02
N VAL A 317 -2.81 -23.33 -17.24
CA VAL A 317 -3.25 -22.68 -18.48
C VAL A 317 -2.12 -22.52 -19.51
N LYS A 318 -0.88 -22.88 -19.16
CA LYS A 318 0.32 -22.78 -20.02
C LYS A 318 0.54 -21.36 -20.53
N ALA A 319 0.39 -20.36 -19.66
CA ALA A 319 0.53 -18.95 -20.03
C ALA A 319 1.75 -18.33 -19.33
N LEU A 320 2.52 -17.54 -20.08
CA LEU A 320 3.59 -16.69 -19.55
C LEU A 320 3.07 -15.26 -19.50
N SER A 321 3.26 -14.59 -18.37
CA SER A 321 2.80 -13.23 -18.11
C SER A 321 3.97 -12.34 -17.72
N LEU A 322 4.10 -11.19 -18.37
CA LEU A 322 5.11 -10.18 -18.09
C LEU A 322 4.47 -8.95 -17.43
N TYR A 323 5.06 -8.50 -16.33
CA TYR A 323 4.64 -7.34 -15.56
C TYR A 323 5.76 -6.31 -15.47
N VAL A 324 5.38 -5.03 -15.48
CA VAL A 324 6.27 -3.91 -15.17
C VAL A 324 5.58 -3.02 -14.13
N ASN A 325 6.28 -2.73 -13.04
CA ASN A 325 5.77 -2.01 -11.87
C ASN A 325 4.46 -2.63 -11.34
N GLY A 326 4.39 -3.97 -11.33
CA GLY A 326 3.22 -4.72 -10.88
C GLY A 326 2.02 -4.68 -11.83
N ASN A 327 2.14 -4.05 -13.01
CA ASN A 327 1.07 -3.99 -14.01
C ASN A 327 1.31 -5.00 -15.13
N LEU A 328 0.30 -5.81 -15.47
CA LEU A 328 0.38 -6.75 -16.58
C LEU A 328 0.64 -5.99 -17.89
N GLN A 329 1.71 -6.35 -18.59
CA GLN A 329 2.13 -5.73 -19.84
C GLN A 329 1.82 -6.59 -21.05
N ALA A 330 2.06 -7.90 -20.93
CA ALA A 330 1.88 -8.88 -22.00
C ALA A 330 1.63 -10.26 -21.42
N ILE A 331 0.89 -11.08 -22.15
CA ILE A 331 0.59 -12.48 -21.83
C ILE A 331 0.50 -13.27 -23.14
N ASP A 332 1.04 -14.49 -23.17
CA ASP A 332 0.93 -15.38 -24.32
C ASP A 332 0.99 -16.86 -23.88
N TYR A 333 0.63 -17.77 -24.79
CA TYR A 333 0.50 -19.20 -24.57
C TYR A 333 1.80 -19.96 -24.93
N PHE A 334 2.31 -20.74 -23.98
CA PHE A 334 3.56 -21.51 -24.04
C PHE A 334 3.32 -22.98 -23.63
N PRO A 335 2.77 -23.80 -24.55
CA PRO A 335 2.41 -25.19 -24.27
C PRO A 335 3.59 -26.17 -24.25
N SER A 336 4.70 -25.82 -24.89
CA SER A 336 5.82 -26.73 -25.06
C SER A 336 6.68 -26.80 -23.79
N PRO A 337 7.18 -27.99 -23.40
CA PRO A 337 8.05 -28.12 -22.24
C PRO A 337 9.44 -27.53 -22.49
N VAL A 338 10.03 -26.91 -21.47
CA VAL A 338 11.43 -26.47 -21.45
C VAL A 338 12.35 -27.67 -21.22
N THR A 339 13.47 -27.71 -21.92
CA THR A 339 14.51 -28.72 -21.68
C THR A 339 15.39 -28.31 -20.51
N ALA A 340 15.61 -29.22 -19.56
CA ALA A 340 16.47 -28.94 -18.41
C ALA A 340 17.90 -28.64 -18.82
N VAL A 341 18.53 -27.68 -18.15
CA VAL A 341 19.95 -27.33 -18.31
C VAL A 341 20.72 -27.80 -17.08
N PRO A 342 21.38 -28.97 -17.12
CA PRO A 342 22.12 -29.49 -15.98
C PRO A 342 23.25 -28.56 -15.57
N ASN A 343 23.36 -28.28 -14.27
CA ASN A 343 24.37 -27.37 -13.71
C ASN A 343 24.33 -25.97 -14.32
N GLY A 344 23.16 -25.50 -14.77
CA GLY A 344 22.98 -24.11 -15.16
C GLY A 344 23.23 -23.17 -13.98
N HIS A 345 23.66 -21.95 -14.28
CA HIS A 345 23.86 -20.89 -13.30
C HIS A 345 22.78 -19.84 -13.44
N VAL A 346 22.40 -19.21 -12.33
CA VAL A 346 21.68 -17.94 -12.38
C VAL A 346 22.71 -16.82 -12.51
N LEU A 347 22.64 -16.08 -13.61
CA LEU A 347 23.41 -14.86 -13.80
C LEU A 347 22.51 -13.64 -13.72
N VAL A 348 22.93 -12.64 -12.97
CA VAL A 348 22.30 -11.32 -12.92
C VAL A 348 23.17 -10.35 -13.68
N GLY A 349 22.57 -9.63 -14.62
CA GLY A 349 23.30 -8.68 -15.45
C GLY A 349 23.93 -9.26 -16.72
N ALA A 350 23.89 -10.58 -16.97
CA ALA A 350 24.47 -11.20 -18.16
C ALA A 350 23.91 -12.60 -18.47
N GLN A 351 24.39 -13.23 -19.54
CA GLN A 351 24.13 -14.64 -19.87
C GLN A 351 25.38 -15.34 -20.45
N TYR A 352 25.34 -16.68 -20.53
CA TYR A 352 26.37 -17.48 -21.19
C TYR A 352 26.13 -17.62 -22.71
N ASP A 353 27.19 -17.50 -23.50
CA ASP A 353 27.23 -17.93 -24.91
C ASP A 353 27.48 -19.45 -25.03
N SER A 354 27.50 -19.99 -26.25
CA SER A 354 27.72 -21.42 -26.51
C SER A 354 29.09 -21.97 -26.09
N ASN A 355 30.07 -21.09 -25.86
CA ASN A 355 31.42 -21.45 -25.43
C ASN A 355 31.63 -21.23 -23.92
N GLY A 356 30.60 -20.77 -23.20
CA GLY A 356 30.69 -20.45 -21.77
C GLY A 356 31.26 -19.06 -21.48
N ASN A 357 31.34 -18.18 -22.47
CA ASN A 357 31.71 -16.77 -22.25
C ASN A 357 30.48 -15.96 -21.80
N ILE A 358 30.73 -14.94 -20.98
CA ILE A 358 29.71 -13.98 -20.55
C ILE A 358 29.45 -12.98 -21.69
N ILE A 359 28.17 -12.77 -22.01
CA ILE A 359 27.69 -11.86 -23.07
C ILE A 359 26.42 -11.11 -22.65
N ASP A 360 26.04 -10.11 -23.46
CA ASP A 360 24.81 -9.32 -23.33
C ASP A 360 24.67 -8.63 -21.95
N ASN A 361 25.77 -8.07 -21.46
CA ASN A 361 25.84 -7.40 -20.17
C ASN A 361 24.89 -6.20 -20.08
N PHE A 362 24.14 -6.13 -18.98
CA PHE A 362 23.29 -5.00 -18.66
C PHE A 362 24.08 -3.93 -17.89
N GLY A 363 24.10 -2.71 -18.42
CA GLY A 363 24.67 -1.54 -17.73
C GLY A 363 23.62 -0.82 -16.88
N GLY A 364 23.83 -0.70 -15.58
CA GLY A 364 22.86 -0.06 -14.70
C GLY A 364 22.96 -0.58 -13.27
N SER A 365 21.86 -0.49 -12.53
CA SER A 365 21.80 -0.97 -11.14
C SER A 365 20.70 -2.01 -11.00
N ILE A 366 20.93 -3.02 -10.17
CA ILE A 366 19.95 -4.04 -9.85
C ILE A 366 19.79 -4.10 -8.33
N GLN A 367 18.54 -4.29 -7.89
CA GLN A 367 18.20 -4.47 -6.49
C GLN A 367 17.09 -5.51 -6.33
N ASN A 368 17.19 -6.30 -5.27
CA ASN A 368 16.24 -7.30 -4.80
C ASN A 368 15.61 -8.12 -5.93
N LEU A 369 16.28 -9.21 -6.27
CA LEU A 369 15.81 -10.19 -7.24
C LEU A 369 15.33 -11.44 -6.52
N ARG A 370 14.20 -11.98 -6.98
CA ARG A 370 13.55 -13.16 -6.42
C ARG A 370 13.17 -14.16 -7.48
N ILE A 371 13.28 -15.43 -7.10
CA ILE A 371 12.84 -16.57 -7.90
C ILE A 371 11.88 -17.39 -7.05
N TRP A 372 10.71 -17.69 -7.59
CA TRP A 372 9.62 -18.43 -6.95
C TRP A 372 9.30 -19.70 -7.74
N ASN A 373 8.96 -20.78 -7.05
CA ASN A 373 8.53 -22.05 -7.66
C ASN A 373 7.01 -22.12 -7.92
N VAL A 374 6.33 -20.97 -7.93
CA VAL A 374 4.90 -20.82 -8.17
C VAL A 374 4.62 -19.70 -9.15
N CYS A 375 3.48 -19.79 -9.84
CA CYS A 375 2.88 -18.69 -10.58
C CYS A 375 2.28 -17.73 -9.55
N LEU A 376 2.91 -16.57 -9.33
CA LEU A 376 2.36 -15.54 -8.48
C LEU A 376 1.29 -14.75 -9.25
N GLU A 377 0.21 -14.43 -8.55
CA GLU A 377 -0.80 -13.51 -9.05
C GLU A 377 -0.28 -12.06 -9.05
N GLN A 378 -0.90 -11.20 -9.85
CA GLN A 378 -0.51 -9.78 -9.93
C GLN A 378 -0.56 -9.09 -8.55
N SER A 379 -1.53 -9.44 -7.72
CA SER A 379 -1.67 -8.93 -6.35
C SER A 379 -0.49 -9.32 -5.46
N GLU A 380 -0.02 -10.57 -5.57
CA GLU A 380 1.17 -11.05 -4.85
C GLU A 380 2.44 -10.37 -5.36
N ILE A 381 2.62 -10.23 -6.67
CA ILE A 381 3.75 -9.48 -7.26
C ILE A 381 3.79 -8.04 -6.69
N VAL A 382 2.63 -7.36 -6.67
CA VAL A 382 2.52 -6.01 -6.10
C VAL A 382 2.81 -6.02 -4.59
N GLN A 383 2.35 -7.02 -3.85
CA GLN A 383 2.68 -7.15 -2.42
C GLN A 383 4.20 -7.30 -2.22
N TRP A 384 4.85 -8.14 -3.03
CA TRP A 384 6.25 -8.46 -2.90
C TRP A 384 7.17 -7.35 -3.39
N MET A 385 6.72 -6.48 -4.28
CA MET A 385 7.39 -5.21 -4.57
C MET A 385 7.63 -4.36 -3.31
N TYR A 386 6.70 -4.40 -2.35
CA TYR A 386 6.73 -3.53 -1.17
C TYR A 386 7.21 -4.20 0.12
N ASN A 387 7.30 -5.53 0.15
CA ASN A 387 7.61 -6.28 1.36
C ASN A 387 8.80 -7.23 1.15
N ASP A 388 9.61 -7.42 2.20
CA ASP A 388 10.54 -8.54 2.31
C ASP A 388 9.73 -9.83 2.38
N VAL A 389 10.30 -10.86 1.77
CA VAL A 389 9.89 -12.23 2.06
C VAL A 389 10.70 -12.68 3.26
N ILE A 390 10.08 -12.73 4.44
CA ILE A 390 10.78 -13.17 5.67
C ILE A 390 10.84 -14.70 5.73
N THR A 391 9.75 -15.39 5.36
CA THR A 391 9.70 -16.85 5.22
C THR A 391 8.52 -17.25 4.32
N ASP A 392 8.79 -17.76 3.12
CA ASP A 392 7.79 -18.40 2.26
C ASP A 392 8.43 -19.62 1.58
N ASN A 393 7.83 -20.80 1.76
CA ASN A 393 8.37 -22.05 1.21
C ASN A 393 8.24 -22.14 -0.32
N ARG A 394 7.53 -21.20 -0.94
CA ARG A 394 7.41 -21.06 -2.40
C ARG A 394 8.58 -20.27 -3.00
N LEU A 395 9.34 -19.57 -2.17
CA LEU A 395 10.50 -18.80 -2.59
C LEU A 395 11.70 -19.73 -2.75
N ILE A 396 12.33 -19.70 -3.92
CA ILE A 396 13.57 -20.42 -4.21
C ILE A 396 14.76 -19.60 -3.72
N SER A 397 14.77 -18.31 -4.06
CA SER A 397 15.90 -17.41 -3.76
C SER A 397 15.44 -15.96 -3.61
N ASN A 398 16.10 -15.22 -2.71
CA ASN A 398 15.93 -13.78 -2.53
C ASN A 398 17.31 -13.13 -2.37
N PHE A 399 17.81 -12.62 -3.49
CA PHE A 399 19.09 -11.93 -3.61
C PHE A 399 19.00 -10.51 -3.02
N ASP A 400 19.56 -10.33 -1.84
CA ASP A 400 19.56 -9.08 -1.09
C ASP A 400 20.89 -8.33 -1.27
N PHE A 401 20.81 -7.18 -1.94
CA PHE A 401 21.95 -6.29 -2.19
C PHE A 401 22.00 -5.11 -1.20
N THR A 402 21.34 -5.21 -0.05
CA THR A 402 21.41 -4.20 1.03
C THR A 402 22.54 -4.48 2.02
N VAL A 403 23.00 -5.72 2.08
CA VAL A 403 24.07 -6.19 2.98
C VAL A 403 25.37 -6.37 2.20
N ASN A 404 26.51 -6.13 2.85
CA ASN A 404 27.83 -6.23 2.23
C ASN A 404 28.68 -7.33 2.92
N PRO A 405 29.10 -8.40 2.21
CA PRO A 405 28.80 -8.70 0.80
C PRO A 405 27.31 -9.05 0.58
N PRO A 406 26.78 -8.89 -0.64
CA PRO A 406 25.40 -9.30 -0.95
C PRO A 406 25.19 -10.80 -0.71
N ILE A 407 23.96 -11.17 -0.36
CA ILE A 407 23.62 -12.56 -0.01
C ILE A 407 22.33 -13.01 -0.68
N ASP A 408 22.17 -14.31 -0.86
CA ASP A 408 20.84 -14.92 -0.93
C ASP A 408 20.35 -15.15 0.50
N THR A 409 19.22 -14.54 0.86
CA THR A 409 18.69 -14.62 2.23
C THR A 409 18.02 -15.95 2.54
N THR A 410 17.69 -16.78 1.54
CA THR A 410 17.05 -18.08 1.76
C THR A 410 18.03 -19.12 2.31
N ASP A 411 19.26 -19.14 1.79
CA ASP A 411 20.31 -20.08 2.18
C ASP A 411 21.53 -19.41 2.86
N LYS A 412 21.59 -18.08 2.87
CA LYS A 412 22.66 -17.23 3.42
C LYS A 412 23.99 -17.35 2.67
N SER A 413 23.97 -17.83 1.43
CA SER A 413 25.14 -17.83 0.55
C SER A 413 25.50 -16.39 0.14
N THR A 414 26.79 -16.11 0.03
CA THR A 414 27.29 -14.83 -0.48
C THR A 414 27.32 -14.84 -1.99
N LEU A 415 26.92 -13.74 -2.63
CA LEU A 415 26.92 -13.60 -4.08
C LEU A 415 28.26 -13.06 -4.58
N GLU A 416 28.74 -13.61 -5.70
CA GLU A 416 30.02 -13.20 -6.30
C GLU A 416 29.78 -12.02 -7.27
N LEU A 417 30.45 -10.89 -7.00
CA LEU A 417 30.40 -9.70 -7.85
C LEU A 417 31.62 -9.69 -8.78
N ASP A 418 31.38 -9.81 -10.08
CA ASP A 418 32.43 -10.00 -11.09
C ASP A 418 32.60 -8.83 -12.04
N ASN A 419 33.79 -8.73 -12.63
CA ASN A 419 34.13 -7.82 -13.72
C ASN A 419 33.71 -6.36 -13.51
N GLY A 420 33.91 -5.85 -12.29
CA GLY A 420 33.61 -4.46 -11.94
C GLY A 420 32.17 -4.21 -11.49
N ALA A 421 31.37 -5.26 -11.29
CA ALA A 421 30.16 -5.16 -10.47
C ALA A 421 30.54 -4.71 -9.06
N VAL A 422 29.88 -3.67 -8.57
CA VAL A 422 30.14 -3.09 -7.25
C VAL A 422 28.84 -2.80 -6.52
N GLN A 423 28.79 -3.20 -5.25
CA GLN A 423 27.70 -2.79 -4.38
C GLN A 423 27.91 -1.33 -3.95
N GLN A 424 26.95 -0.47 -4.24
CA GLN A 424 26.98 0.94 -3.84
C GLN A 424 25.56 1.52 -3.74
N LEU A 425 25.44 2.72 -3.16
CA LEU A 425 24.17 3.45 -3.16
C LEU A 425 23.97 4.09 -4.53
N GLN A 426 22.90 3.69 -5.23
CA GLN A 426 22.45 4.37 -6.42
C GLN A 426 21.60 5.58 -6.01
N THR A 427 22.14 6.77 -6.24
CA THR A 427 21.47 8.03 -5.91
C THR A 427 20.70 8.58 -7.11
N VAL A 428 19.48 9.06 -6.87
CA VAL A 428 18.67 9.78 -7.85
C VAL A 428 18.16 11.07 -7.22
N ASN A 429 18.45 12.20 -7.85
CA ASN A 429 18.05 13.52 -7.39
C ASN A 429 16.81 14.00 -8.16
N VAL A 430 15.80 14.48 -7.45
CA VAL A 430 14.56 14.99 -8.05
C VAL A 430 14.24 16.37 -7.50
N LEU A 431 13.88 17.32 -8.38
CA LEU A 431 13.48 18.66 -7.95
C LEU A 431 12.11 18.63 -7.25
N THR A 432 11.98 19.42 -6.20
CA THR A 432 10.69 19.63 -5.49
C THR A 432 9.59 20.19 -6.39
N THR A 433 9.95 21.07 -7.33
CA THR A 433 9.02 21.69 -8.29
C THR A 433 8.54 20.74 -9.36
N GLU A 434 9.29 19.68 -9.60
CA GLU A 434 8.95 18.69 -10.60
C GLU A 434 7.73 17.89 -10.12
N GLN A 435 7.53 17.65 -8.81
CA GLN A 435 6.47 16.75 -8.30
C GLN A 435 6.32 15.50 -9.18
N ILE A 436 7.40 15.05 -9.82
CA ILE A 436 7.31 14.01 -10.81
C ILE A 436 7.37 12.69 -10.07
N ALA A 437 6.43 11.83 -10.45
CA ALA A 437 6.47 10.39 -10.30
C ALA A 437 7.74 9.75 -10.95
N LEU A 438 8.95 10.14 -10.55
CA LEU A 438 10.21 9.87 -11.29
C LEU A 438 11.28 9.06 -10.52
N LEU A 439 10.89 8.34 -9.47
CA LEU A 439 11.75 7.37 -8.79
C LEU A 439 11.07 6.01 -8.73
N GLY A 440 10.81 5.40 -9.88
CA GLY A 440 9.97 4.21 -9.93
C GLY A 440 8.57 4.43 -9.34
N ILE A 441 8.10 5.68 -9.34
CA ILE A 441 6.74 5.99 -8.93
C ILE A 441 5.85 5.52 -10.10
N PRO A 442 4.87 4.65 -9.86
CA PRO A 442 3.90 4.23 -10.84
C PRO A 442 3.34 5.48 -11.50
N GLN A 443 3.38 5.48 -12.83
CA GLN A 443 2.31 6.14 -13.53
C GLN A 443 1.01 5.50 -13.03
N SER A 444 0.08 6.34 -12.59
CA SER A 444 -1.27 5.86 -12.40
C SER A 444 -1.75 5.28 -13.73
N ILE A 445 -2.02 3.98 -13.76
CA ILE A 445 -3.29 3.61 -14.36
C ILE A 445 -4.33 4.09 -13.35
N ASN A 446 -5.01 5.16 -13.73
CA ASN A 446 -6.35 5.54 -13.26
C ASN A 446 -6.89 4.79 -12.02
N ALA A 447 -6.85 5.48 -10.87
CA ALA A 447 -7.91 5.50 -9.86
C ALA A 447 -8.63 4.17 -9.50
N ILE A 448 -7.95 3.14 -8.97
CA ILE A 448 -8.51 2.04 -8.11
C ILE A 448 -7.30 1.42 -7.35
N TYR A 449 -7.51 0.78 -6.19
CA TYR A 449 -6.54 0.03 -5.32
C TYR A 449 -6.21 0.68 -3.96
N LEU A 450 -7.28 0.96 -3.21
CA LEU A 450 -7.33 0.77 -1.76
C LEU A 450 -6.98 -0.69 -1.43
N ASN A 451 -5.97 -0.96 -0.60
CA ASN A 451 -5.90 -2.11 0.32
C ASN A 451 -4.57 -2.03 1.10
N GLN A 452 -4.56 -1.31 2.23
CA GLN A 452 -3.47 -1.32 3.20
C GLN A 452 -3.76 -2.35 4.31
N ASN A 453 -3.71 -3.66 4.01
CA ASN A 453 -3.53 -4.75 5.00
C ASN A 453 -3.31 -6.10 4.30
N VAL A 454 -2.37 -6.90 4.77
CA VAL A 454 -2.17 -8.31 4.35
C VAL A 454 -3.29 -9.15 4.96
N GLU A 455 -4.07 -9.84 4.12
CA GLU A 455 -5.16 -10.72 4.55
C GLU A 455 -4.69 -12.17 4.63
N THR A 456 -4.78 -12.78 5.81
CA THR A 456 -4.69 -14.24 5.96
C THR A 456 -6.02 -14.89 5.51
N PRO A 457 -6.01 -16.01 4.75
CA PRO A 457 -7.23 -16.74 4.43
C PRO A 457 -7.94 -17.21 5.71
N VAL A 458 -9.18 -16.80 5.92
CA VAL A 458 -10.02 -17.36 6.99
C VAL A 458 -10.42 -18.78 6.55
N PRO A 459 -10.22 -19.82 7.38
CA PRO A 459 -10.60 -21.17 7.02
C PRO A 459 -12.12 -21.27 6.77
N PRO A 460 -12.56 -22.13 5.84
CA PRO A 460 -13.98 -22.32 5.58
C PRO A 460 -14.70 -22.74 6.87
N PRO A 461 -15.93 -22.23 7.12
CA PRO A 461 -16.65 -22.52 8.35
C PRO A 461 -16.86 -24.03 8.51
N THR A 462 -16.46 -24.55 9.68
CA THR A 462 -16.44 -26.00 9.96
C THR A 462 -17.80 -26.58 10.30
N ASP A 463 -18.83 -25.76 10.54
CA ASP A 463 -20.17 -26.22 10.92
C ASP A 463 -21.27 -25.48 10.12
N ILE A 464 -21.73 -26.12 9.03
CA ILE A 464 -22.88 -25.65 8.26
C ILE A 464 -24.09 -26.52 8.63
N LEU A 465 -24.96 -26.01 9.52
CA LEU A 465 -26.27 -26.60 9.79
C LEU A 465 -27.28 -26.11 8.74
N PHE A 466 -27.83 -27.04 7.97
CA PHE A 466 -28.82 -26.75 6.94
C PHE A 466 -30.22 -26.60 7.56
N ALA A 467 -30.83 -25.42 7.40
CA ALA A 467 -32.22 -25.21 7.80
C ALA A 467 -33.18 -25.61 6.66
N SER A 468 -34.15 -26.48 6.94
CA SER A 468 -35.27 -26.77 6.04
C SER A 468 -36.26 -25.61 6.06
N GLN A 469 -36.29 -24.80 5.00
CA GLN A 469 -37.14 -23.61 4.96
C GLN A 469 -38.30 -23.78 3.97
N PRO A 470 -39.46 -23.18 4.26
CA PRO A 470 -40.62 -23.24 3.38
C PRO A 470 -40.32 -22.52 2.05
N LYS A 471 -41.04 -22.92 0.99
CA LYS A 471 -40.92 -22.27 -0.32
C LYS A 471 -41.21 -20.77 -0.16
N VAL A 472 -40.40 -19.93 -0.81
CA VAL A 472 -40.57 -18.47 -0.82
C VAL A 472 -41.97 -18.10 -1.32
N PHE A 473 -42.57 -17.06 -0.76
CA PHE A 473 -43.91 -16.54 -1.07
C PHE A 473 -45.06 -17.51 -0.77
N THR A 474 -44.85 -18.47 0.12
CA THR A 474 -45.93 -19.23 0.79
C THR A 474 -46.53 -18.46 1.96
N GLU A 475 -47.70 -18.89 2.45
CA GLU A 475 -48.28 -18.35 3.69
C GLU A 475 -47.37 -18.58 4.90
N ASP A 476 -46.71 -19.74 4.98
CA ASP A 476 -45.72 -20.00 6.05
C ASP A 476 -44.54 -19.02 5.98
N HIS A 477 -44.02 -18.72 4.78
CA HIS A 477 -42.97 -17.71 4.59
C HIS A 477 -43.45 -16.30 4.97
N LYS A 478 -44.73 -15.98 4.73
CA LYS A 478 -45.34 -14.69 5.05
C LYS A 478 -45.48 -14.48 6.55
N GLU A 479 -46.02 -15.47 7.26
CA GLU A 479 -46.20 -15.39 8.71
C GLU A 479 -44.87 -15.39 9.46
N GLU A 480 -43.89 -16.17 9.01
CA GLU A 480 -42.54 -16.17 9.58
C GLU A 480 -41.84 -14.82 9.34
N SER A 481 -41.93 -14.28 8.12
CA SER A 481 -41.38 -12.95 7.79
C SER A 481 -42.02 -11.84 8.64
N TRP A 482 -43.34 -11.92 8.86
CA TRP A 482 -44.06 -10.99 9.73
C TRP A 482 -43.60 -11.09 11.19
N SER A 483 -43.50 -12.32 11.72
CA SER A 483 -43.09 -12.56 13.10
C SER A 483 -41.73 -11.92 13.40
N GLN A 484 -40.76 -12.15 12.51
CA GLN A 484 -39.40 -11.61 12.66
C GLN A 484 -39.34 -10.10 12.47
N PHE A 485 -40.13 -9.55 11.54
CA PHE A 485 -40.23 -8.11 11.29
C PHE A 485 -40.85 -7.37 12.50
N LYS A 486 -41.88 -7.96 13.10
CA LYS A 486 -42.53 -7.46 14.32
C LYS A 486 -41.57 -7.44 15.52
N ASP A 487 -40.79 -8.50 15.73
CA ASP A 487 -39.85 -8.60 16.86
C ASP A 487 -38.72 -7.57 16.77
N TRP A 488 -38.23 -7.29 15.56
CA TRP A 488 -37.21 -6.26 15.33
C TRP A 488 -37.69 -4.86 15.74
N PHE A 489 -38.88 -4.45 15.30
CA PHE A 489 -39.45 -3.13 15.65
C PHE A 489 -39.93 -3.04 17.09
N GLY A 490 -40.48 -4.14 17.65
CA GLY A 490 -40.95 -4.19 19.03
C GLY A 490 -39.83 -4.03 20.06
N SER A 491 -38.63 -4.53 19.76
CA SER A 491 -37.47 -4.44 20.66
C SER A 491 -36.88 -3.02 20.83
N LYS A 492 -37.06 -2.12 19.85
CA LYS A 492 -36.42 -0.79 19.85
C LYS A 492 -37.30 0.35 20.36
N ASN A 493 -38.62 0.22 20.35
CA ASN A 493 -39.54 1.34 20.63
C ASN A 493 -40.59 1.07 21.73
N GLY A 494 -40.57 -0.07 22.42
CA GLY A 494 -41.35 -0.27 23.65
C GLY A 494 -42.89 -0.12 23.55
N GLY A 495 -43.48 -0.18 22.36
CA GLY A 495 -44.94 -0.12 22.14
C GLY A 495 -45.43 -1.23 21.21
N PRO A 496 -46.68 -1.72 21.35
CA PRO A 496 -47.19 -2.82 20.53
C PRO A 496 -47.33 -2.39 19.08
N ALA A 497 -46.86 -3.23 18.15
CA ALA A 497 -47.13 -3.08 16.72
C ALA A 497 -48.66 -3.07 16.51
N THR A 498 -49.20 -1.93 16.06
CA THR A 498 -50.64 -1.73 15.88
C THR A 498 -51.17 -2.48 14.66
N GLU A 499 -52.46 -2.80 14.66
CA GLU A 499 -53.19 -3.53 13.60
C GLU A 499 -52.98 -2.92 12.19
N GLY A 500 -52.81 -1.60 12.10
CA GLY A 500 -52.49 -0.90 10.85
C GLY A 500 -51.10 -1.22 10.27
N PHE A 501 -50.13 -1.63 11.09
CA PHE A 501 -48.79 -2.01 10.63
C PHE A 501 -48.79 -3.39 9.96
N ARG A 502 -49.61 -4.32 10.47
CA ARG A 502 -49.81 -5.65 9.85
C ARG A 502 -50.41 -5.52 8.46
N GLN A 503 -51.45 -4.70 8.31
CA GLN A 503 -52.08 -4.48 7.02
C GLN A 503 -51.12 -3.87 5.99
N GLN A 504 -50.24 -2.96 6.41
CA GLN A 504 -49.19 -2.41 5.54
C GLN A 504 -48.16 -3.46 5.12
N PHE A 505 -47.80 -4.38 6.01
CA PHE A 505 -46.93 -5.51 5.70
C PHE A 505 -47.57 -6.49 4.73
N ASP A 506 -48.82 -6.88 4.95
CA ASP A 506 -49.52 -7.81 4.07
C ASP A 506 -49.64 -7.23 2.65
N ASN A 507 -49.96 -5.94 2.51
CA ASN A 507 -49.99 -5.25 1.22
C ASN A 507 -48.61 -5.17 0.55
N ALA A 508 -47.55 -4.96 1.33
CA ALA A 508 -46.18 -4.94 0.81
C ALA A 508 -45.72 -6.34 0.35
N TYR A 509 -46.13 -7.38 1.06
CA TYR A 509 -45.80 -8.76 0.75
C TYR A 509 -46.47 -9.22 -0.56
N GLU A 510 -47.74 -8.90 -0.76
CA GLU A 510 -48.42 -9.17 -2.04
C GLU A 510 -47.78 -8.38 -3.20
N LYS A 511 -47.37 -7.14 -2.96
CA LYS A 511 -46.66 -6.34 -3.97
C LYS A 511 -45.29 -6.94 -4.32
N ALA A 512 -44.56 -7.47 -3.35
CA ALA A 512 -43.29 -8.17 -3.59
C ALA A 512 -43.50 -9.45 -4.41
N ARG A 513 -44.58 -10.20 -4.13
CA ARG A 513 -44.95 -11.38 -4.91
C ARG A 513 -45.26 -11.03 -6.37
N GLN A 514 -46.05 -9.99 -6.61
CA GLN A 514 -46.34 -9.50 -7.96
C GLN A 514 -45.06 -9.12 -8.72
N MET A 515 -44.09 -8.46 -8.08
CA MET A 515 -42.81 -8.13 -8.71
C MET A 515 -42.04 -9.37 -9.20
N PHE A 516 -42.07 -10.48 -8.43
CA PHE A 516 -41.42 -11.74 -8.83
C PHE A 516 -42.16 -12.45 -9.96
N ASP A 517 -43.50 -12.43 -9.93
CA ASP A 517 -44.33 -13.04 -10.97
C ASP A 517 -44.21 -12.28 -12.30
N GLU A 518 -44.06 -10.96 -12.26
CA GLU A 518 -43.91 -10.10 -13.44
C GLU A 518 -42.48 -10.06 -14.01
N ASN A 519 -41.45 -10.30 -13.19
CA ASN A 519 -40.05 -10.27 -13.62
C ASN A 519 -39.28 -11.54 -13.24
N ALA A 520 -39.24 -12.48 -14.19
CA ALA A 520 -38.54 -13.75 -14.03
C ALA A 520 -37.04 -13.62 -13.69
N ASN A 521 -36.39 -12.49 -14.02
CA ASN A 521 -34.98 -12.28 -13.72
C ASN A 521 -34.72 -12.04 -12.22
N LEU A 522 -35.71 -11.54 -11.45
CA LEU A 522 -35.58 -11.36 -10.00
C LEU A 522 -35.39 -12.69 -9.26
N SER A 523 -35.94 -13.79 -9.81
CA SER A 523 -35.77 -15.16 -9.30
C SER A 523 -34.42 -15.78 -9.64
N ARG A 524 -33.77 -15.33 -10.71
CA ARG A 524 -32.43 -15.78 -11.12
C ARG A 524 -31.34 -15.15 -10.25
N VAL A 525 -31.60 -13.92 -9.80
CA VAL A 525 -30.75 -13.06 -8.95
C VAL A 525 -29.46 -12.61 -9.65
N PHE A 526 -28.72 -13.53 -10.26
CA PHE A 526 -27.63 -13.22 -11.19
C PHE A 526 -27.72 -14.04 -12.47
N THR A 527 -27.21 -13.46 -13.55
CA THR A 527 -26.89 -14.18 -14.79
C THR A 527 -25.39 -14.12 -15.03
N ARG A 528 -24.77 -15.29 -15.24
CA ARG A 528 -23.38 -15.43 -15.70
C ARG A 528 -23.36 -15.72 -17.20
N THR A 529 -22.52 -15.01 -17.94
CA THR A 529 -22.27 -15.26 -19.36
C THR A 529 -20.77 -15.35 -19.60
N ASP A 530 -20.33 -16.46 -20.18
CA ASP A 530 -18.93 -16.70 -20.53
C ASP A 530 -18.82 -16.67 -22.07
N THR A 531 -18.35 -15.55 -22.62
CA THR A 531 -18.24 -15.35 -24.08
C THR A 531 -16.95 -14.61 -24.42
N ASN A 532 -16.31 -14.97 -25.54
CA ASN A 532 -15.05 -14.37 -26.00
C ASN A 532 -13.91 -14.37 -24.96
N GLY A 533 -13.81 -15.43 -24.14
CA GLY A 533 -12.76 -15.53 -23.12
C GLY A 533 -13.03 -14.72 -21.85
N ILE A 534 -14.20 -14.09 -21.72
CA ILE A 534 -14.57 -13.23 -20.59
C ILE A 534 -15.82 -13.76 -19.88
N THR A 535 -15.72 -13.92 -18.56
CA THR A 535 -16.84 -14.15 -17.65
C THR A 535 -17.45 -12.81 -17.23
N ARG A 536 -18.74 -12.61 -17.51
CA ARG A 536 -19.55 -11.49 -17.02
C ARG A 536 -20.64 -11.98 -16.08
N ILE A 537 -20.84 -11.28 -14.97
CA ILE A 537 -21.91 -11.55 -14.00
C ILE A 537 -22.78 -10.30 -13.85
N ILE A 538 -24.08 -10.45 -14.09
CA ILE A 538 -25.08 -9.38 -13.99
C ILE A 538 -26.03 -9.68 -12.84
N TYR A 539 -26.21 -8.73 -11.91
CA TYR A 539 -27.24 -8.79 -10.86
C TYR A 539 -28.56 -8.25 -11.37
N HIS A 540 -29.65 -8.93 -11.04
CA HIS A 540 -31.02 -8.54 -11.37
C HIS A 540 -31.70 -7.92 -10.16
N GLY A 541 -31.63 -6.60 -10.05
CA GLY A 541 -32.20 -5.84 -8.95
C GLY A 541 -33.64 -5.37 -9.19
N VAL A 542 -34.34 -4.98 -8.13
CA VAL A 542 -35.75 -4.52 -8.17
C VAL A 542 -35.96 -3.33 -9.11
N LYS A 543 -34.92 -2.49 -9.27
CA LYS A 543 -34.98 -1.27 -10.09
C LYS A 543 -34.25 -1.37 -11.42
N ALA A 544 -33.13 -2.10 -11.47
CA ALA A 544 -32.29 -2.21 -12.65
C ALA A 544 -31.31 -3.38 -12.53
N ASP A 545 -30.90 -3.89 -13.70
CA ASP A 545 -29.80 -4.85 -13.84
C ASP A 545 -28.44 -4.13 -13.72
N MET A 546 -27.46 -4.80 -13.12
CA MET A 546 -26.13 -4.21 -12.86
C MET A 546 -25.00 -5.20 -13.14
N LEU A 547 -23.94 -4.75 -13.82
CA LEU A 547 -22.72 -5.53 -13.99
C LEU A 547 -21.95 -5.61 -12.67
N VAL A 548 -21.70 -6.83 -12.21
CA VAL A 548 -21.11 -7.14 -10.90
C VAL A 548 -19.66 -7.55 -11.04
N TYR A 549 -19.34 -8.33 -12.08
CA TYR A 549 -18.01 -8.84 -12.35
C TYR A 549 -17.80 -8.99 -13.85
N GLU A 550 -16.62 -8.61 -14.33
CA GLU A 550 -16.13 -8.87 -15.68
C GLU A 550 -14.63 -9.22 -15.56
N GLY A 551 -14.24 -10.40 -16.03
CA GLY A 551 -12.84 -10.87 -15.98
C GLY A 551 -12.63 -12.04 -16.92
N ALA A 552 -11.37 -12.43 -17.16
CA ALA A 552 -11.09 -13.60 -18.00
C ALA A 552 -11.76 -14.86 -17.42
N ILE A 553 -12.19 -15.78 -18.28
CA ILE A 553 -12.80 -17.04 -17.84
C ILE A 553 -11.76 -17.80 -17.00
N GLY A 554 -12.11 -18.11 -15.75
CA GLY A 554 -11.22 -18.79 -14.81
C GLY A 554 -10.27 -17.88 -14.01
N ALA A 555 -10.32 -16.55 -14.19
CA ALA A 555 -9.52 -15.60 -13.42
C ALA A 555 -9.86 -15.59 -11.91
N GLU A 556 -11.03 -16.10 -11.53
CA GLU A 556 -11.50 -16.17 -10.15
C GLU A 556 -12.19 -17.52 -9.93
N SER A 557 -12.01 -18.12 -8.76
CA SER A 557 -12.69 -19.38 -8.42
C SER A 557 -14.21 -19.19 -8.36
N ASP A 558 -14.98 -20.24 -8.66
CA ASP A 558 -16.45 -20.20 -8.56
C ASP A 558 -16.93 -19.82 -7.14
N CYS A 559 -16.14 -20.17 -6.11
CA CYS A 559 -16.42 -19.79 -4.74
C CYS A 559 -16.13 -18.30 -4.46
N THR A 560 -15.05 -17.76 -5.02
CA THR A 560 -14.74 -16.32 -4.96
C THR A 560 -15.83 -15.52 -5.68
N LEU A 561 -16.23 -15.96 -6.87
CA LEU A 561 -17.32 -15.36 -7.63
C LEU A 561 -18.65 -15.43 -6.89
N TRP A 562 -18.92 -16.50 -6.14
CA TRP A 562 -20.10 -16.61 -5.29
C TRP A 562 -20.08 -15.61 -4.14
N TRP A 563 -18.94 -15.43 -3.48
CA TRP A 563 -18.80 -14.44 -2.41
C TRP A 563 -18.99 -13.00 -2.92
N ILE A 564 -18.42 -12.67 -4.08
CA ILE A 564 -18.63 -11.38 -4.74
C ILE A 564 -20.12 -11.14 -5.00
N GLN A 565 -20.83 -12.13 -5.52
CA GLN A 565 -22.28 -12.06 -5.76
C GLN A 565 -23.07 -11.90 -4.45
N PHE A 566 -22.76 -12.70 -3.43
CA PHE A 566 -23.46 -12.68 -2.15
C PHE A 566 -23.32 -11.33 -1.43
N ILE A 567 -22.10 -10.78 -1.40
CA ILE A 567 -21.79 -9.50 -0.76
C ILE A 567 -22.42 -8.32 -1.50
N PHE A 568 -22.42 -8.38 -2.84
CA PHE A 568 -23.10 -7.38 -3.64
C PHE A 568 -24.60 -7.33 -3.36
N ALA A 569 -25.26 -8.48 -3.32
CA ALA A 569 -26.68 -8.57 -3.00
C ALA A 569 -26.98 -8.08 -1.57
N LEU A 570 -26.10 -8.38 -0.59
CA LEU A 570 -26.27 -7.97 0.81
C LEU A 570 -26.19 -6.45 1.00
N THR A 571 -25.37 -5.77 0.21
CA THR A 571 -25.06 -4.35 0.41
C THR A 571 -25.78 -3.45 -0.57
N VAL A 572 -25.54 -3.63 -1.86
CA VAL A 572 -26.16 -2.83 -2.92
C VAL A 572 -27.64 -3.20 -3.07
N GLY A 573 -28.01 -4.47 -2.85
CA GLY A 573 -29.41 -4.87 -2.79
C GLY A 573 -30.20 -4.19 -1.67
N PHE A 574 -29.59 -4.03 -0.48
CA PHE A 574 -30.18 -3.24 0.62
C PHE A 574 -30.39 -1.78 0.22
N LEU A 575 -29.37 -1.17 -0.39
CA LEU A 575 -29.44 0.21 -0.86
C LEU A 575 -30.52 0.39 -1.93
N GLN A 576 -30.67 -0.55 -2.87
CA GLN A 576 -31.77 -0.56 -3.82
C GLN A 576 -33.14 -0.69 -3.14
N ALA A 577 -33.26 -1.53 -2.10
CA ALA A 577 -34.50 -1.70 -1.33
C ALA A 577 -34.93 -0.40 -0.63
N VAL A 578 -33.99 0.39 -0.11
CA VAL A 578 -34.26 1.74 0.44
C VAL A 578 -34.33 2.83 -0.63
N GLY A 579 -34.13 2.47 -1.90
CA GLY A 579 -34.34 3.32 -3.06
C GLY A 579 -33.10 4.04 -3.60
N LEU A 580 -31.91 3.73 -3.09
CA LEU A 580 -30.60 4.25 -3.49
C LEU A 580 -29.93 3.27 -4.45
N ALA A 581 -30.09 3.50 -5.77
CA ALA A 581 -29.47 2.66 -6.80
C ALA A 581 -28.26 3.38 -7.41
N PRO A 582 -27.06 2.74 -7.46
CA PRO A 582 -25.93 3.27 -8.21
C PRO A 582 -26.18 3.19 -9.73
N THR A 583 -25.47 3.99 -10.52
CA THR A 583 -25.69 4.11 -11.99
C THR A 583 -24.56 3.54 -12.86
N THR A 584 -23.40 3.13 -12.32
CA THR A 584 -22.27 2.57 -13.11
C THR A 584 -21.39 1.56 -12.33
N GLY A 585 -20.61 0.75 -13.07
CA GLY A 585 -20.01 -0.55 -12.69
C GLY A 585 -18.70 -0.57 -11.87
N ASN A 586 -18.35 -1.79 -11.42
CA ASN A 586 -17.28 -2.20 -10.48
C ASN A 586 -17.41 -1.77 -9.01
N ILE A 587 -18.58 -1.31 -8.58
CA ILE A 587 -18.85 -1.03 -7.16
C ILE A 587 -18.86 -2.29 -6.29
N ALA A 588 -19.16 -3.46 -6.88
CA ALA A 588 -19.24 -4.74 -6.20
C ALA A 588 -17.90 -5.17 -5.60
N THR A 589 -16.85 -5.18 -6.41
CA THR A 589 -15.49 -5.50 -6.00
C THR A 589 -14.97 -4.50 -4.95
N ARG A 590 -15.35 -3.22 -5.07
CA ARG A 590 -14.98 -2.17 -4.10
C ARG A 590 -15.63 -2.37 -2.73
N ILE A 591 -16.92 -2.73 -2.68
CA ILE A 591 -17.61 -3.02 -1.42
C ILE A 591 -17.14 -4.36 -0.85
N TYR A 592 -16.90 -5.36 -1.71
CA TYR A 592 -16.34 -6.65 -1.32
C TYR A 592 -15.02 -6.49 -0.57
N ASN A 593 -14.05 -5.80 -1.18
CA ASN A 593 -12.74 -5.56 -0.56
C ASN A 593 -12.83 -4.75 0.74
N LEU A 594 -13.75 -3.76 0.80
CA LEU A 594 -13.99 -2.97 2.01
C LEU A 594 -14.53 -3.82 3.18
N LEU A 595 -15.45 -4.73 2.91
CA LEU A 595 -16.07 -5.55 3.95
C LEU A 595 -15.20 -6.73 4.38
N ARG A 596 -14.39 -7.26 3.45
CA ARG A 596 -13.42 -8.32 3.70
C ARG A 596 -12.36 -7.93 4.72
N ALA A 597 -11.93 -6.67 4.70
CA ALA A 597 -10.96 -6.12 5.64
C ALA A 597 -11.45 -6.02 7.11
N ASN A 598 -12.73 -6.31 7.40
CA ASN A 598 -13.28 -6.28 8.76
C ASN A 598 -13.73 -7.67 9.23
N GLN A 599 -12.96 -8.26 10.15
CA GLN A 599 -13.21 -9.61 10.66
C GLN A 599 -14.59 -9.77 11.33
N THR A 600 -15.08 -8.75 12.03
CA THR A 600 -16.40 -8.77 12.69
C THR A 600 -17.54 -8.84 11.66
N VAL A 601 -17.40 -8.11 10.55
CA VAL A 601 -18.33 -8.18 9.42
C VAL A 601 -18.23 -9.55 8.75
N MET A 602 -17.02 -10.07 8.50
CA MET A 602 -16.81 -11.38 7.90
C MET A 602 -17.41 -12.52 8.74
N ASN A 603 -17.27 -12.46 10.06
CA ASN A 603 -17.86 -13.44 10.98
C ASN A 603 -19.40 -13.37 10.96
N ALA A 604 -19.98 -12.17 11.05
CA ALA A 604 -21.43 -11.99 10.95
C ALA A 604 -21.97 -12.51 9.61
N MET A 605 -21.25 -12.30 8.53
CA MET A 605 -21.62 -12.75 7.19
C MET A 605 -21.49 -14.27 7.02
N SER A 606 -20.40 -14.88 7.48
CA SER A 606 -20.18 -16.33 7.42
C SER A 606 -21.27 -17.09 8.15
N SER A 607 -21.84 -16.51 9.20
CA SER A 607 -22.96 -17.09 9.95
C SER A 607 -24.26 -17.21 9.14
N MET A 608 -24.39 -16.45 8.04
CA MET A 608 -25.56 -16.39 7.16
C MET A 608 -25.44 -17.30 5.94
N ALA A 609 -24.21 -17.70 5.56
CA ALA A 609 -23.95 -18.53 4.39
C ALA A 609 -24.52 -19.95 4.57
N GLY A 610 -25.11 -20.52 3.50
CA GLY A 610 -25.71 -21.86 3.52
C GLY A 610 -27.01 -21.97 4.32
N LYS A 611 -27.53 -20.86 4.86
CA LYS A 611 -28.78 -20.80 5.64
C LYS A 611 -29.80 -19.91 4.94
N ALA A 612 -31.08 -20.12 5.20
CA ALA A 612 -32.08 -19.13 4.82
C ALA A 612 -31.88 -17.83 5.61
N ILE A 613 -32.05 -16.71 4.92
CA ILE A 613 -31.75 -15.38 5.46
C ILE A 613 -33.06 -14.64 5.63
N SER A 614 -33.42 -14.38 6.88
CA SER A 614 -34.56 -13.54 7.19
C SER A 614 -34.25 -12.05 7.05
N ALA A 615 -35.30 -11.23 6.92
CA ALA A 615 -35.16 -9.78 6.90
C ALA A 615 -34.46 -9.25 8.16
N THR A 616 -34.72 -9.83 9.33
CA THR A 616 -34.10 -9.42 10.60
C THR A 616 -32.61 -9.78 10.65
N ALA A 617 -32.21 -10.95 10.17
CA ALA A 617 -30.80 -11.34 10.08
C ALA A 617 -30.04 -10.44 9.10
N ALA A 618 -30.63 -10.14 7.93
CA ALA A 618 -30.04 -9.26 6.93
C ALA A 618 -29.90 -7.81 7.42
N ILE A 619 -30.91 -7.28 8.12
CA ILE A 619 -30.86 -5.94 8.74
C ILE A 619 -29.88 -5.92 9.93
N GLY A 620 -29.80 -7.00 10.71
CA GLY A 620 -28.83 -7.17 11.79
C GLY A 620 -27.40 -7.04 11.29
N PHE A 621 -27.08 -7.66 10.15
CA PHE A 621 -25.79 -7.51 9.48
C PHE A 621 -25.49 -6.07 9.04
N VAL A 622 -26.48 -5.38 8.47
CA VAL A 622 -26.35 -3.94 8.15
C VAL A 622 -26.08 -3.11 9.41
N GLY A 623 -26.67 -3.51 10.55
CA GLY A 623 -26.35 -2.96 11.87
C GLY A 623 -24.89 -3.17 12.29
N VAL A 624 -24.31 -4.35 12.00
CA VAL A 624 -22.89 -4.64 12.23
C VAL A 624 -22.02 -3.73 11.37
N ILE A 625 -22.31 -3.58 10.08
CA ILE A 625 -21.59 -2.65 9.18
C ILE A 625 -21.61 -1.21 9.71
N TYR A 626 -22.76 -0.77 10.23
CA TYR A 626 -22.90 0.56 10.83
C TYR A 626 -22.07 0.72 12.11
N GLN A 627 -22.13 -0.26 13.01
CA GLN A 627 -21.35 -0.24 14.27
C GLN A 627 -19.84 -0.26 14.01
N GLN A 628 -19.39 -0.87 12.91
CA GLN A 628 -18.00 -0.89 12.49
C GLN A 628 -17.57 0.38 11.71
N GLY A 629 -18.45 1.37 11.56
CA GLY A 629 -18.13 2.64 10.89
C GLY A 629 -18.04 2.57 9.36
N LEU A 630 -18.32 1.41 8.75
CA LEU A 630 -18.14 1.17 7.31
C LEU A 630 -19.31 1.67 6.47
N MET A 631 -20.48 1.88 7.09
CA MET A 631 -21.72 2.30 6.41
C MET A 631 -21.56 3.60 5.63
N TRP A 632 -20.87 4.60 6.19
CA TRP A 632 -20.69 5.89 5.53
C TRP A 632 -19.80 5.79 4.28
N THR A 633 -18.80 4.92 4.31
CA THR A 633 -17.91 4.65 3.16
C THR A 633 -18.67 3.97 2.02
N ILE A 634 -19.54 3.02 2.35
CA ILE A 634 -20.41 2.34 1.36
C ILE A 634 -21.41 3.33 0.74
N ILE A 635 -22.05 4.16 1.58
CA ILE A 635 -22.97 5.21 1.11
C ILE A 635 -22.24 6.21 0.21
N LYS A 636 -21.01 6.59 0.55
CA LYS A 636 -20.17 7.44 -0.30
C LYS A 636 -19.92 6.82 -1.67
N PHE A 637 -19.57 5.53 -1.75
CA PHE A 637 -19.37 4.86 -3.03
C PHE A 637 -20.61 4.93 -3.94
N VAL A 638 -21.80 4.74 -3.36
CA VAL A 638 -23.06 4.85 -4.10
C VAL A 638 -23.35 6.30 -4.50
N LEU A 639 -23.14 7.27 -3.61
CA LEU A 639 -23.36 8.70 -3.89
C LEU A 639 -22.41 9.25 -4.95
N THR A 640 -21.13 8.84 -4.94
CA THR A 640 -20.14 9.25 -5.94
C THR A 640 -20.48 8.73 -7.33
N SER A 641 -21.18 7.60 -7.44
CA SER A 641 -21.64 7.07 -8.73
C SER A 641 -22.92 7.77 -9.25
N ALA A 642 -23.78 8.25 -8.34
CA ALA A 642 -25.13 8.75 -8.66
C ALA A 642 -25.22 10.28 -8.87
N GLY A 643 -24.14 11.03 -8.62
CA GLY A 643 -24.09 12.49 -8.84
C GLY A 643 -24.92 13.33 -7.84
N TRP A 644 -24.84 14.67 -7.97
CA TRP A 644 -25.41 15.65 -7.01
C TRP A 644 -26.94 15.52 -6.78
N TYR A 645 -27.67 14.86 -7.68
CA TYR A 645 -29.11 14.60 -7.55
C TYR A 645 -29.49 13.48 -6.55
N ALA A 646 -28.53 12.66 -6.09
CA ALA A 646 -28.80 11.55 -5.17
C ALA A 646 -29.19 12.01 -3.75
N LEU A 647 -28.67 13.15 -3.29
CA LEU A 647 -29.01 13.76 -1.99
C LEU A 647 -30.49 14.20 -1.92
N PHE A 648 -31.05 14.66 -3.05
CA PHE A 648 -32.46 15.05 -3.16
C PHE A 648 -33.41 13.84 -3.04
N TRP A 649 -33.01 12.68 -3.56
CA TRP A 649 -33.75 11.42 -3.42
C TRP A 649 -33.71 10.88 -1.98
N ILE A 650 -32.57 11.01 -1.30
CA ILE A 650 -32.44 10.67 0.13
C ILE A 650 -33.37 11.53 0.99
N LEU A 651 -33.36 12.86 0.78
CA LEU A 651 -34.26 13.76 1.51
C LEU A 651 -35.74 13.41 1.30
N ARG A 652 -36.14 13.12 0.04
CA ARG A 652 -37.51 12.72 -0.29
C ARG A 652 -37.94 11.42 0.41
N LYS A 653 -37.05 10.43 0.53
CA LYS A 653 -37.35 9.13 1.16
C LYS A 653 -37.40 9.21 2.69
N VAL A 654 -36.55 10.02 3.31
CA VAL A 654 -36.63 10.32 4.75
C VAL A 654 -37.97 10.99 5.08
N ILE A 655 -38.43 11.94 4.25
CA ILE A 655 -39.75 12.58 4.40
C ILE A 655 -40.89 11.56 4.19
N ALA A 656 -40.77 10.62 3.24
CA ALA A 656 -41.79 9.61 2.95
C ALA A 656 -41.95 8.54 4.06
N ILE A 657 -40.86 8.17 4.73
CA ILE A 657 -40.88 7.24 5.89
C ILE A 657 -41.56 7.88 7.10
N VAL A 658 -41.33 9.18 7.31
CA VAL A 658 -41.94 9.96 8.41
C VAL A 658 -43.43 10.24 8.15
N THR A 659 -43.85 10.33 6.88
CA THR A 659 -45.23 10.70 6.48
C THR A 659 -46.13 9.52 6.11
N GLY A 660 -45.59 8.29 6.01
CA GLY A 660 -46.36 7.06 5.75
C GLY A 660 -46.88 6.86 4.32
N LEU A 661 -46.68 7.82 3.41
CA LEU A 661 -47.29 7.82 2.07
C LEU A 661 -46.68 6.80 1.07
N GLU A 662 -45.46 6.31 1.30
CA GLU A 662 -44.77 5.32 0.42
C GLU A 662 -44.26 4.06 1.16
N ALA A 663 -44.69 3.83 2.41
CA ALA A 663 -44.14 2.78 3.28
C ALA A 663 -44.22 1.37 2.68
N ALA A 664 -45.34 1.03 2.01
CA ALA A 664 -45.55 -0.29 1.42
C ALA A 664 -44.61 -0.62 0.25
N ALA A 665 -44.17 0.38 -0.53
CA ALA A 665 -43.27 0.15 -1.66
C ALA A 665 -41.82 -0.09 -1.20
N ILE A 666 -41.39 0.59 -0.14
CA ILE A 666 -40.09 0.39 0.49
C ILE A 666 -40.06 -0.98 1.18
N LEU A 667 -41.15 -1.33 1.88
CA LEU A 667 -41.30 -2.61 2.55
C LEU A 667 -41.32 -3.79 1.55
N ALA A 668 -41.97 -3.64 0.40
CA ALA A 668 -41.93 -4.62 -0.68
C ALA A 668 -40.50 -4.81 -1.21
N GLY A 669 -39.73 -3.73 -1.36
CA GLY A 669 -38.31 -3.79 -1.74
C GLY A 669 -37.46 -4.60 -0.76
N PHE A 670 -37.71 -4.45 0.55
CA PHE A 670 -37.03 -5.26 1.57
C PHE A 670 -37.38 -6.74 1.51
N ILE A 671 -38.66 -7.07 1.24
CA ILE A 671 -39.12 -8.46 1.11
C ILE A 671 -38.49 -9.12 -0.12
N VAL A 672 -38.40 -8.40 -1.24
CA VAL A 672 -37.71 -8.88 -2.45
C VAL A 672 -36.22 -9.10 -2.18
N TRP A 673 -35.55 -8.14 -1.55
CA TRP A 673 -34.14 -8.24 -1.21
C TRP A 673 -33.81 -9.44 -0.30
N ALA A 674 -34.56 -9.63 0.79
CA ALA A 674 -34.35 -10.76 1.71
C ALA A 674 -34.57 -12.11 1.01
N THR A 675 -35.54 -12.16 0.10
CA THR A 675 -35.80 -13.34 -0.74
C THR A 675 -34.62 -13.65 -1.67
N GLN A 676 -34.06 -12.65 -2.35
CA GLN A 676 -32.91 -12.82 -3.24
C GLN A 676 -31.67 -13.31 -2.48
N LEU A 677 -31.45 -12.80 -1.27
CA LEU A 677 -30.37 -13.27 -0.39
C LEU A 677 -30.52 -14.75 -0.01
N THR A 678 -31.75 -15.18 0.31
CA THR A 678 -32.03 -16.58 0.62
C THR A 678 -31.74 -17.49 -0.58
N ILE A 679 -32.16 -17.10 -1.79
CA ILE A 679 -31.89 -17.86 -3.02
C ILE A 679 -30.37 -18.03 -3.25
N LEU A 680 -29.58 -16.98 -3.02
CA LEU A 680 -28.12 -17.01 -3.19
C LEU A 680 -27.41 -17.85 -2.14
N SER A 681 -27.80 -17.68 -0.87
CA SER A 681 -27.23 -18.43 0.26
C SER A 681 -27.36 -19.93 0.06
N LEU A 682 -28.50 -20.39 -0.47
CA LEU A 682 -28.76 -21.80 -0.74
C LEU A 682 -27.94 -22.37 -1.92
N LYS A 683 -27.46 -21.51 -2.85
CA LYS A 683 -26.56 -21.91 -3.96
C LYS A 683 -25.09 -22.05 -3.55
N TYR A 684 -24.76 -21.82 -2.27
CA TYR A 684 -23.40 -21.92 -1.75
C TYR A 684 -22.73 -23.26 -2.07
N ASN A 685 -23.41 -24.39 -1.83
CA ASN A 685 -22.83 -25.72 -2.05
C ASN A 685 -22.50 -26.01 -3.52
N THR A 686 -23.26 -25.47 -4.47
CA THR A 686 -22.95 -25.65 -5.90
C THR A 686 -21.75 -24.85 -6.37
N ALA A 687 -21.37 -23.78 -5.65
CA ALA A 687 -20.25 -22.91 -6.00
C ALA A 687 -18.99 -23.15 -5.15
N CYS A 688 -19.14 -23.59 -3.90
CA CYS A 688 -18.06 -23.77 -2.92
C CYS A 688 -17.92 -25.22 -2.39
N GLY A 689 -18.76 -26.16 -2.81
CA GLY A 689 -18.94 -27.47 -2.15
C GLY A 689 -17.84 -28.53 -2.31
N GLN A 690 -16.73 -28.25 -3.02
CA GLN A 690 -15.65 -29.24 -3.17
C GLN A 690 -14.67 -29.32 -1.99
N LEU A 691 -14.80 -28.47 -0.97
CA LEU A 691 -13.93 -28.49 0.21
C LEU A 691 -14.29 -29.55 1.28
N LEU A 692 -15.34 -30.36 1.07
CA LEU A 692 -15.82 -31.34 2.07
C LEU A 692 -15.58 -32.82 1.73
N GLN A 693 -14.94 -33.15 0.59
CA GLN A 693 -14.72 -34.57 0.21
C GLN A 693 -13.35 -35.15 0.61
N SER A 694 -12.42 -34.37 1.16
CA SER A 694 -11.08 -34.88 1.51
C SER A 694 -10.93 -35.41 2.95
N THR A 695 -11.96 -35.41 3.79
CA THR A 695 -11.85 -35.81 5.21
C THR A 695 -12.36 -37.21 5.57
N ASN A 696 -12.76 -38.04 4.60
CA ASN A 696 -13.06 -39.45 4.88
C ASN A 696 -11.79 -40.32 4.88
N VAL A 697 -10.87 -40.06 5.82
CA VAL A 697 -9.98 -41.11 6.31
C VAL A 697 -10.78 -41.90 7.35
N SER A 698 -11.23 -43.10 6.97
CA SER A 698 -11.82 -44.05 7.90
C SER A 698 -10.76 -44.49 8.92
N PRO A 699 -11.01 -44.41 10.24
CA PRO A 699 -10.18 -45.09 11.21
C PRO A 699 -10.63 -46.55 11.25
N SER A 700 -9.76 -47.48 10.82
CA SER A 700 -9.91 -48.89 11.20
C SER A 700 -8.81 -49.23 12.20
N PHE A 701 -9.22 -49.49 13.43
CA PHE A 701 -8.41 -50.11 14.48
C PHE A 701 -8.91 -51.55 14.69
N ASN A 702 -7.93 -52.43 14.94
CA ASN A 702 -7.99 -53.83 15.40
C ASN A 702 -8.45 -54.85 14.34
N SER A 703 -7.71 -55.93 14.06
CA SER A 703 -6.93 -56.83 14.92
C SER A 703 -5.57 -57.23 14.36
#